data_AF-A0A194WRW8-F1
#
_entry.id   AF-A0A194WRW8-F1
#
_cell.length_a   1.000
_cell.length_b   1.000
_cell.length_c   1.000
_cell.angle_alpha   90.00
_cell.angle_beta   90.00
_cell.angle_gamma   90.00
#
_symmetry.space_group_name_H-M   'P 1'
#
loop_
_entity.id
_entity.type
_entity.pdbx_description
1 polymer ?
#
loop_
_entity_poly.entity_id
_entity_poly.type
_entity_poly.pdbx_seq_one_letter_code
_entity_poly.pdbx_strand_id
1 'polypeptide(L)'
;MSVLPADVHNELTQLLDALQSADNSVRSQAEEHLANNWTTTKPEMLLMGLVEQIQGSNDPTTRSFAAVIFRRIASKSRKLPNDQTVELFLSLPQEQGYAIRSKLLEALGSESTNAVRNKIGDAVAEIAREYSDSKSQWPEILGVLFTLSISKEVGQREIAYRIFSTTPGIIEKQHEDTVLSAFTKGFKDEDVSVRLAAMEAFASFFRSINKKSQQKYYALIPEVLNILPPLKEKQESEELTRALVSLIDLAEVAPKMFRPLFHNLVAFSVSVIQDKELTDQARQNALELMATFADYAPAMVKKDATYTSDMITQCLSLMTDIGVDDDDASEWNASDDMDPEESDLNHVAGEQCMDRLANKLGGSTILAPTFSWLPRMMNSEQWRDRHAALMAISAISEGCRDLMVGELNQVLELVVPALRDPHPRVRWAGCNALGQMSTDFAGTMQEKYHSVVLPAIVPVLDSPEPRVQAHAAAALVNFCEEAEKNILEPYLDDLLTHLFQLLQSPKRYVQEQALSTIATIADSAEAAFSKYYDTLMPLLFSVLQQENTKELRLLRAKAMECATLIALAVGKERLGNDAMNLVQLLATIQQSITDPDDPQAQYLMHCWGRMCRVLGADFLPFLPAVMPPLMELASAKADIQLLDDEEQVEQVQQEEGWELVPLKGKVIGIKTSTLDDKHMAIELLVVYAQVLEGAFAPYVAEVMEKIALPGLAFFFHDPVRVVSAKCVPQLLNSYKKAFGNPSEQLAGLWNGTIEKLLEVLSAEPAIDTLAEMYQCFYESVEVMGKNCLSQQHMETFIDSATSALEDYKDRVAARAEEREEGGQEEGEEESEDMLFAIEDDQTLLSDMNKAYHCIFKNHGVSFLPSWERLHATYEQFLKSQDPTQRQWGLCIMDDVLEFCGEESWKYNSYIIEPLVAGCRDPAPANRQAAAYGIGVAAHKGGPQWSQFLGPATELLFQVTQFPNARGDDDVYATENACAAIAKVLHYNPASVPNQQQVIVQWLDTLPVVNDEEAAPYAYAYLAQLIDQQNPAVVSQAGKVFIFIAQALEAETLQGQTATRIVAAGKALLQGAGLDPAALLQQLSPETQQTVRAYFG
;
A
#
# COMPACT_ATOMS: atom_id res chain seq x y z
N MET A 1 27.77 50.78 9.59
CA MET A 1 29.12 50.75 10.22
C MET A 1 29.33 49.35 10.79
N SER A 2 30.54 48.79 10.68
CA SER A 2 30.86 47.48 11.28
C SER A 2 30.74 47.55 12.80
N VAL A 3 30.14 46.53 13.38
CA VAL A 3 29.97 46.33 14.84
C VAL A 3 31.09 45.42 15.38
N LEU A 4 31.80 44.73 14.49
CA LEU A 4 32.91 43.84 14.83
C LEU A 4 34.29 44.52 14.70
N PRO A 5 35.29 44.08 15.47
CA PRO A 5 36.67 44.50 15.30
C PRO A 5 37.25 44.14 13.91
N ALA A 6 38.17 44.95 13.39
CA ALA A 6 38.75 44.76 12.06
C ALA A 6 39.57 43.46 11.93
N ASP A 7 40.19 43.01 13.01
CA ASP A 7 40.90 41.73 13.11
C ASP A 7 39.95 40.54 12.95
N VAL A 8 38.78 40.58 13.59
CA VAL A 8 37.72 39.57 13.46
C VAL A 8 37.19 39.51 12.02
N HIS A 9 36.98 40.67 11.40
CA HIS A 9 36.52 40.74 10.01
C HIS A 9 37.55 40.14 9.03
N ASN A 10 38.85 40.41 9.23
CA ASN A 10 39.92 39.88 8.39
C ASN A 10 40.09 38.36 8.56
N GLU A 11 40.01 37.86 9.79
CA GLU A 11 40.07 36.41 10.07
C GLU A 11 38.91 35.67 9.38
N LEU A 12 37.70 36.24 9.42
CA LEU A 12 36.52 35.66 8.79
C LEU A 12 36.58 35.72 7.26
N THR A 13 37.14 36.77 6.66
CA THR A 13 37.40 36.81 5.21
C THR A 13 38.38 35.71 4.79
N GLN A 14 39.49 35.54 5.51
CA GLN A 14 40.46 34.47 5.21
C GLN A 14 39.84 33.07 5.35
N LEU A 15 38.95 32.90 6.33
CA LEU A 15 38.22 31.65 6.53
C LEU A 15 37.30 31.36 5.34
N LEU A 16 36.53 32.34 4.86
CA LEU A 16 35.64 32.17 3.72
C LEU A 16 36.42 31.85 2.42
N ASP A 17 37.55 32.52 2.19
CA ASP A 17 38.42 32.23 1.05
C ASP A 17 38.97 30.80 1.10
N ALA A 18 39.38 30.33 2.30
CA ALA A 18 39.90 28.98 2.49
C ALA A 18 38.83 27.89 2.30
N LEU A 19 37.59 28.17 2.69
CA LEU A 19 36.45 27.26 2.48
C LEU A 19 36.07 27.10 1.00
N GLN A 20 36.39 28.08 0.16
CA GLN A 20 36.18 28.04 -1.29
C GLN A 20 37.38 27.45 -2.07
N SER A 21 38.44 27.02 -1.37
CA SER A 21 39.63 26.47 -2.01
C SER A 21 39.33 25.17 -2.75
N ALA A 22 39.90 25.01 -3.94
CA ALA A 22 39.89 23.74 -4.68
C ALA A 22 40.78 22.66 -4.04
N ASP A 23 41.64 23.04 -3.07
CA ASP A 23 42.46 22.10 -2.31
C ASP A 23 41.68 21.55 -1.11
N ASN A 24 41.34 20.25 -1.17
CA ASN A 24 40.63 19.54 -0.11
C ASN A 24 41.30 19.68 1.27
N SER A 25 42.63 19.73 1.34
CA SER A 25 43.33 19.84 2.62
C SER A 25 43.11 21.21 3.28
N VAL A 26 43.12 22.27 2.48
CA VAL A 26 42.84 23.65 2.94
C VAL A 26 41.38 23.79 3.34
N ARG A 27 40.47 23.27 2.52
CA ARG A 27 39.02 23.30 2.78
C ARG A 27 38.66 22.55 4.06
N SER A 28 39.14 21.31 4.25
CA SER A 28 38.85 20.54 5.47
C SER A 28 39.41 21.18 6.74
N GLN A 29 40.60 21.80 6.68
CA GLN A 29 41.14 22.56 7.81
C GLN A 29 40.28 23.81 8.13
N ALA A 30 39.78 24.49 7.10
CA ALA A 30 38.91 25.64 7.24
C ALA A 30 37.53 25.24 7.81
N GLU A 31 36.97 24.09 7.40
CA GLU A 31 35.73 23.53 7.95
C GLU A 31 35.87 23.19 9.45
N GLU A 32 36.98 22.55 9.84
CA GLU A 32 37.29 22.25 11.23
C GLU A 32 37.43 23.55 12.05
N HIS A 33 38.12 24.55 11.49
CA HIS A 33 38.26 25.86 12.13
C HIS A 33 36.91 26.58 12.28
N LEU A 34 36.05 26.55 11.27
CA LEU A 34 34.69 27.10 11.33
C LEU A 34 33.86 26.43 12.43
N ALA A 35 33.94 25.10 12.56
CA ALA A 35 33.19 24.34 13.55
C ALA A 35 33.70 24.59 14.99
N ASN A 36 35.01 24.45 15.20
CA ASN A 36 35.60 24.45 16.54
C ASN A 36 35.85 25.85 17.09
N ASN A 37 36.28 26.79 16.24
CA ASN A 37 36.76 28.11 16.68
C ASN A 37 35.73 29.22 16.54
N TRP A 38 34.66 29.00 15.77
CA TRP A 38 33.62 29.99 15.53
C TRP A 38 32.24 29.50 15.95
N THR A 39 31.76 28.42 15.36
CA THR A 39 30.39 27.91 15.58
C THR A 39 30.15 27.53 17.04
N THR A 40 31.10 26.83 17.66
CA THR A 40 30.94 26.32 19.03
C THR A 40 31.23 27.39 20.09
N THR A 41 32.22 28.24 19.85
CA THR A 41 32.81 29.12 20.88
C THR A 41 32.31 30.56 20.79
N LYS A 42 31.96 31.06 19.59
CA LYS A 42 31.61 32.47 19.33
C LYS A 42 30.52 32.61 18.25
N PRO A 43 29.38 31.89 18.36
CA PRO A 43 28.37 31.84 17.30
C PRO A 43 27.76 33.22 16.98
N GLU A 44 27.58 34.09 17.98
CA GLU A 44 27.06 35.43 17.79
C GLU A 44 28.00 36.33 16.96
N MET A 45 29.31 36.20 17.15
CA MET A 45 30.31 36.93 16.37
C MET A 45 30.42 36.38 14.95
N LEU A 46 30.34 35.05 14.78
CA LEU A 46 30.34 34.41 13.47
C LEU A 46 29.14 34.89 12.64
N LEU A 47 27.92 34.79 13.17
CA LEU A 47 26.71 35.15 12.44
C LEU A 47 26.65 36.65 12.12
N MET A 48 27.03 37.53 13.06
CA MET A 48 27.16 38.96 12.75
C MET A 48 28.23 39.22 11.69
N GLY A 49 29.37 38.53 11.76
CA GLY A 49 30.47 38.67 10.81
C GLY A 49 30.08 38.26 9.40
N LEU A 50 29.36 37.15 9.26
CA LEU A 50 28.80 36.72 7.98
C LEU A 50 27.85 37.76 7.41
N VAL A 51 26.94 38.33 8.20
CA VAL A 51 26.04 39.41 7.75
C VAL A 51 26.81 40.67 7.33
N GLU A 52 27.91 40.99 8.01
CA GLU A 52 28.80 42.10 7.60
C GLU A 52 29.52 41.82 6.28
N GLN A 53 29.93 40.58 6.01
CA GLN A 53 30.49 40.19 4.71
C GLN A 53 29.45 40.24 3.60
N ILE A 54 28.22 39.79 3.89
CA ILE A 54 27.08 39.92 2.97
C ILE A 54 26.88 41.38 2.60
N GLN A 55 26.92 42.33 3.54
CA GLN A 55 26.68 43.74 3.23
C GLN A 55 27.93 44.46 2.67
N GLY A 56 29.13 44.06 3.10
CA GLY A 56 30.36 44.84 2.93
C GLY A 56 31.30 44.35 1.83
N SER A 57 31.18 43.10 1.36
CA SER A 57 32.06 42.57 0.31
C SER A 57 31.69 43.12 -1.07
N ASN A 58 32.69 43.53 -1.85
CA ASN A 58 32.49 43.94 -3.24
C ASN A 58 32.28 42.74 -4.18
N ASP A 59 32.67 41.53 -3.78
CA ASP A 59 32.56 40.33 -4.59
C ASP A 59 31.20 39.61 -4.37
N PRO A 60 30.35 39.48 -5.40
CA PRO A 60 29.07 38.78 -5.30
C PRO A 60 29.20 37.31 -4.85
N THR A 61 30.27 36.61 -5.25
CA THR A 61 30.48 35.20 -4.88
C THR A 61 30.67 35.05 -3.38
N THR A 62 31.50 35.90 -2.79
CA THR A 62 31.72 35.97 -1.34
C THR A 62 30.42 36.31 -0.60
N ARG A 63 29.62 37.26 -1.10
CA ARG A 63 28.33 37.61 -0.48
C ARG A 63 27.34 36.44 -0.50
N SER A 64 27.19 35.78 -1.64
CA SER A 64 26.33 34.58 -1.76
C SER A 64 26.79 33.47 -0.82
N PHE A 65 28.09 33.17 -0.80
CA PHE A 65 28.64 32.13 0.05
C PHE A 65 28.47 32.45 1.54
N ALA A 66 28.69 33.70 1.95
CA ALA A 66 28.46 34.14 3.32
C ALA A 66 26.98 33.98 3.74
N ALA A 67 26.03 34.25 2.84
CA ALA A 67 24.60 34.03 3.09
C ALA A 67 24.27 32.54 3.25
N VAL A 68 24.83 31.66 2.42
CA VAL A 68 24.66 30.20 2.52
C VAL A 68 25.24 29.67 3.84
N ILE A 69 26.46 30.07 4.21
CA ILE A 69 27.08 29.67 5.48
C ILE A 69 26.27 30.21 6.66
N PHE A 70 25.77 31.45 6.59
CA PHE A 70 24.89 32.00 7.63
C PHE A 70 23.67 31.11 7.84
N ARG A 71 22.93 30.79 6.77
CA ARG A 71 21.74 29.94 6.82
C ARG A 71 22.07 28.59 7.46
N ARG A 72 23.11 27.91 6.97
CA ARG A 72 23.52 26.57 7.45
C ARG A 72 23.97 26.56 8.90
N ILE A 73 24.64 27.61 9.37
CA ILE A 73 25.12 27.67 10.75
C ILE A 73 23.98 28.05 11.70
N ALA A 74 23.11 28.99 11.32
CA ALA A 74 21.97 29.42 12.13
C ALA A 74 21.03 28.27 12.51
N SER A 75 20.78 27.36 11.56
CA SER A 75 19.89 26.21 11.73
C SER A 75 20.50 25.00 12.45
N LYS A 76 21.76 25.08 12.91
CA LYS A 76 22.39 23.97 13.66
C LYS A 76 21.75 23.81 15.04
N SER A 77 21.42 22.59 15.42
CA SER A 77 20.91 22.28 16.76
C SER A 77 21.96 22.52 17.85
N ARG A 78 21.53 23.12 18.95
CA ARG A 78 22.33 23.33 20.16
C ARG A 78 21.54 22.93 21.39
N LYS A 79 22.16 22.11 22.24
CA LYS A 79 21.60 21.73 23.54
C LYS A 79 21.82 22.86 24.55
N LEU A 80 20.73 23.35 25.13
CA LEU A 80 20.74 24.33 26.20
C LEU A 80 21.05 23.65 27.55
N PRO A 81 21.44 24.43 28.59
CA PRO A 81 21.71 23.89 29.93
C PRO A 81 20.51 23.21 30.62
N ASN A 82 19.29 23.37 30.10
CA ASN A 82 18.06 22.76 30.59
C ASN A 82 17.67 21.48 29.82
N ASP A 83 18.63 20.88 29.09
CA ASP A 83 18.45 19.71 28.21
C ASP A 83 17.51 19.90 27.01
N GLN A 84 16.97 21.11 26.78
CA GLN A 84 16.23 21.41 25.57
C GLN A 84 17.19 21.61 24.38
N THR A 85 16.83 21.07 23.22
CA THR A 85 17.56 21.31 21.98
C THR A 85 16.82 22.37 21.17
N VAL A 86 17.52 23.45 20.81
CA VAL A 86 17.00 24.55 19.99
C VAL A 86 17.97 24.85 18.85
N GLU A 87 17.53 25.54 17.82
CA GLU A 87 18.39 26.04 16.75
C GLU A 87 19.39 27.09 17.27
N LEU A 88 20.58 27.14 16.66
CA LEU A 88 21.72 27.92 17.14
C LEU A 88 21.35 29.39 17.26
N PHE A 89 20.62 29.93 16.29
CA PHE A 89 20.23 31.33 16.31
C PHE A 89 19.30 31.67 17.49
N LEU A 90 18.31 30.81 17.79
CA LEU A 90 17.43 30.96 18.95
C LEU A 90 18.17 30.82 20.29
N SER A 91 19.32 30.15 20.31
CA SER A 91 20.17 30.04 21.50
C SER A 91 20.93 31.33 21.84
N LEU A 92 21.00 32.29 20.91
CA LEU A 92 21.73 33.53 21.11
C LEU A 92 21.03 34.48 22.09
N PRO A 93 21.77 35.35 22.79
CA PRO A 93 21.14 36.35 23.63
C PRO A 93 20.35 37.38 22.79
N GLN A 94 19.24 37.86 23.35
CA GLN A 94 18.20 38.58 22.61
C GLN A 94 18.71 39.86 21.92
N GLU A 95 19.63 40.59 22.53
CA GLU A 95 20.21 41.82 21.95
C GLU A 95 21.04 41.52 20.70
N GLN A 96 21.85 40.47 20.73
CA GLN A 96 22.67 40.02 19.61
C GLN A 96 21.77 39.48 18.49
N GLY A 97 20.79 38.65 18.83
CA GLY A 97 19.79 38.17 17.87
C GLY A 97 19.02 39.31 17.19
N TYR A 98 18.66 40.36 17.92
CA TYR A 98 18.04 41.56 17.35
C TYR A 98 18.99 42.30 16.38
N ALA A 99 20.25 42.52 16.78
CA ALA A 99 21.23 43.21 15.95
C ALA A 99 21.51 42.44 14.64
N ILE A 100 21.65 41.12 14.70
CA ILE A 100 21.89 40.27 13.53
C ILE A 100 20.68 40.32 12.57
N ARG A 101 19.45 40.11 13.09
CA ARG A 101 18.22 40.20 12.27
C ARG A 101 18.07 41.55 11.60
N SER A 102 18.28 42.64 12.34
CA SER A 102 18.17 44.01 11.79
C SER A 102 19.13 44.20 10.62
N LYS A 103 20.39 43.78 10.78
CA LYS A 103 21.42 43.95 9.75
C LYS A 103 21.21 43.01 8.56
N LEU A 104 20.69 41.81 8.78
CA LEU A 104 20.33 40.88 7.71
C LEU A 104 19.19 41.44 6.85
N LEU A 105 18.18 42.05 7.46
CA LEU A 105 17.09 42.73 6.73
C LEU A 105 17.59 43.97 5.97
N GLU A 106 18.53 44.74 6.55
CA GLU A 106 19.19 45.84 5.83
C GLU A 106 19.98 45.33 4.61
N ALA A 107 20.70 44.21 4.74
CA ALA A 107 21.41 43.59 3.64
C ALA A 107 20.45 43.13 2.52
N LEU A 108 19.35 42.47 2.88
CA LEU A 108 18.30 42.07 1.95
C LEU A 108 17.74 43.26 1.14
N GLY A 109 17.44 44.37 1.84
CA GLY A 109 16.88 45.57 1.23
C GLY A 109 17.87 46.42 0.43
N SER A 110 19.17 46.25 0.62
CA SER A 110 20.21 47.04 -0.08
C SER A 110 20.94 46.28 -1.19
N GLU A 111 20.81 44.95 -1.25
CA GLU A 111 21.46 44.13 -2.28
C GLU A 111 20.88 44.43 -3.67
N SER A 112 21.79 44.55 -4.64
CA SER A 112 21.50 44.90 -6.04
C SER A 112 21.50 43.69 -6.96
N THR A 113 22.23 42.63 -6.61
CA THR A 113 22.38 41.41 -7.42
C THR A 113 21.34 40.37 -7.02
N ASN A 114 20.44 39.98 -7.95
CA ASN A 114 19.35 39.03 -7.66
C ASN A 114 19.84 37.69 -7.10
N ALA A 115 20.87 37.09 -7.70
CA ALA A 115 21.40 35.80 -7.24
C ALA A 115 21.86 35.84 -5.77
N VAL A 116 22.51 36.93 -5.35
CA VAL A 116 22.91 37.14 -3.95
C VAL A 116 21.69 37.40 -3.08
N ARG A 117 20.75 38.24 -3.55
CA ARG A 117 19.51 38.56 -2.82
C ARG A 117 18.69 37.31 -2.52
N ASN A 118 18.64 36.36 -3.44
CA ASN A 118 17.96 35.08 -3.25
C ASN A 118 18.58 34.29 -2.08
N LYS A 119 19.92 34.16 -2.04
CA LYS A 119 20.60 33.48 -0.93
C LYS A 119 20.44 34.21 0.41
N ILE A 120 20.39 35.55 0.41
CA ILE A 120 20.04 36.33 1.61
C ILE A 120 18.59 36.06 2.02
N GLY A 121 17.66 36.00 1.07
CA GLY A 121 16.26 35.68 1.31
C GLY A 121 16.07 34.30 1.92
N ASP A 122 16.77 33.28 1.41
CA ASP A 122 16.77 31.92 1.98
C ASP A 122 17.26 31.94 3.44
N ALA A 123 18.29 32.74 3.75
CA ALA A 123 18.76 32.94 5.12
C ALA A 123 17.72 33.65 6.01
N VAL A 124 17.01 34.67 5.49
CA VAL A 124 15.94 35.35 6.22
C VAL A 124 14.75 34.42 6.47
N ALA A 125 14.36 33.63 5.47
CA ALA A 125 13.27 32.67 5.56
C ALA A 125 13.55 31.60 6.62
N GLU A 126 14.78 31.09 6.69
CA GLU A 126 15.18 30.09 7.69
C GLU A 126 15.07 30.64 9.12
N ILE A 127 15.61 31.84 9.39
CA ILE A 127 15.43 32.48 10.71
C ILE A 127 13.95 32.73 11.01
N ALA A 128 13.16 33.11 10.01
CA ALA A 128 11.73 33.32 10.17
C ALA A 128 11.01 32.03 10.56
N ARG A 129 11.40 30.90 9.96
CA ARG A 129 10.87 29.56 10.25
C ARG A 129 11.17 29.16 11.68
N GLU A 130 12.42 29.30 12.13
CA GLU A 130 12.82 29.01 13.52
C GLU A 130 11.96 29.78 14.55
N TYR A 131 11.68 31.06 14.30
CA TYR A 131 10.79 31.84 15.18
C TYR A 131 9.35 31.36 15.12
N SER A 132 8.83 31.05 13.94
CA SER A 132 7.46 30.54 13.77
C SER A 132 7.26 29.22 14.50
N ASP A 133 8.16 28.25 14.30
CA ASP A 133 8.10 26.89 14.85
C ASP A 133 8.24 26.91 16.39
N SER A 134 9.11 27.77 16.91
CA SER A 134 9.29 27.97 18.36
C SER A 134 8.17 28.82 19.01
N LYS A 135 7.18 29.28 18.24
CA LYS A 135 6.11 30.21 18.66
C LYS A 135 6.65 31.54 19.20
N SER A 136 7.85 31.92 18.80
CA SER A 136 8.51 33.20 19.11
C SER A 136 8.08 34.29 18.11
N GLN A 137 8.27 35.57 18.46
CA GLN A 137 7.88 36.68 17.59
C GLN A 137 9.08 37.38 16.94
N TRP A 138 9.00 37.60 15.63
CA TRP A 138 9.86 38.51 14.88
C TRP A 138 9.01 39.66 14.32
N PRO A 139 8.79 40.74 15.09
CA PRO A 139 7.81 41.77 14.71
C PRO A 139 8.25 42.61 13.50
N GLU A 140 9.55 42.78 13.26
CA GLU A 140 10.08 43.64 12.20
C GLU A 140 9.94 43.04 10.79
N ILE A 141 10.01 41.71 10.66
CA ILE A 141 10.12 41.03 9.36
C ILE A 141 8.95 41.38 8.43
N LEU A 142 7.72 41.33 8.94
CA LEU A 142 6.54 41.59 8.13
C LEU A 142 6.50 43.04 7.65
N GLY A 143 6.85 44.00 8.51
CA GLY A 143 6.93 45.40 8.11
C GLY A 143 7.92 45.62 6.97
N VAL A 144 9.07 44.94 7.02
CA VAL A 144 10.07 44.98 5.96
C VAL A 144 9.57 44.29 4.69
N LEU A 145 9.06 43.05 4.78
CA LEU A 145 8.57 42.31 3.60
C LEU A 145 7.40 43.02 2.91
N PHE A 146 6.46 43.61 3.65
CA PHE A 146 5.41 44.43 3.06
C PHE A 146 5.97 45.67 2.36
N THR A 147 6.99 46.31 2.92
CA THR A 147 7.66 47.46 2.27
C THR A 147 8.37 47.03 0.99
N LEU A 148 9.06 45.88 1.01
CA LEU A 148 9.74 45.32 -0.17
C LEU A 148 8.74 44.91 -1.26
N SER A 149 7.59 44.33 -0.89
CA SER A 149 6.54 43.90 -1.83
C SER A 149 5.94 45.03 -2.68
N ILE A 150 6.08 46.29 -2.25
CA ILE A 150 5.60 47.48 -2.97
C ILE A 150 6.75 48.39 -3.44
N SER A 151 7.99 47.87 -3.44
CA SER A 151 9.17 48.62 -3.88
C SER A 151 9.13 48.90 -5.38
N LYS A 152 9.86 49.93 -5.81
CA LYS A 152 10.07 50.21 -7.23
C LYS A 152 11.00 49.18 -7.90
N GLU A 153 11.88 48.56 -7.12
CA GLU A 153 12.83 47.56 -7.60
C GLU A 153 12.14 46.19 -7.74
N VAL A 154 12.15 45.63 -8.95
CA VAL A 154 11.49 44.33 -9.26
C VAL A 154 12.00 43.23 -8.34
N GLY A 155 13.31 43.06 -8.23
CA GLY A 155 13.89 41.99 -7.43
C GLY A 155 13.69 42.15 -5.92
N GLN A 156 13.29 43.33 -5.42
CA GLN A 156 12.84 43.49 -4.03
C GLN A 156 11.40 43.03 -3.84
N ARG A 157 10.53 43.25 -4.83
CA ARG A 157 9.16 42.75 -4.80
C ARG A 157 9.13 41.23 -4.88
N GLU A 158 9.90 40.66 -5.81
CA GLU A 158 10.02 39.21 -6.02
C GLU A 158 10.50 38.48 -4.75
N ILE A 159 11.58 38.94 -4.13
CA ILE A 159 12.15 38.26 -2.95
C ILE A 159 11.21 38.27 -1.75
N ALA A 160 10.34 39.29 -1.63
CA ALA A 160 9.36 39.34 -0.56
C ALA A 160 8.38 38.16 -0.65
N TYR A 161 7.90 37.85 -1.86
CA TYR A 161 7.03 36.70 -2.09
C TYR A 161 7.78 35.36 -1.97
N ARG A 162 9.01 35.27 -2.47
CA ARG A 162 9.83 34.05 -2.27
C ARG A 162 9.98 33.70 -0.79
N ILE A 163 10.22 34.69 0.08
CA ILE A 163 10.28 34.48 1.54
C ILE A 163 8.92 34.04 2.11
N PHE A 164 7.81 34.61 1.62
CA PHE A 164 6.46 34.14 2.00
C PHE A 164 6.21 32.69 1.58
N SER A 165 6.71 32.27 0.43
CA SER A 165 6.59 30.89 -0.05
C SER A 165 7.38 29.91 0.83
N THR A 166 8.63 30.24 1.16
CA THR A 166 9.48 29.37 2.00
C THR A 166 8.98 29.28 3.44
N THR A 167 8.43 30.37 3.99
CA THR A 167 7.98 30.43 5.39
C THR A 167 6.59 31.08 5.50
N PRO A 168 5.51 30.39 5.10
CA PRO A 168 4.16 30.95 5.09
C PRO A 168 3.62 31.25 6.49
N GLY A 169 4.14 30.58 7.54
CA GLY A 169 3.76 30.79 8.94
C GLY A 169 3.88 32.24 9.44
N ILE A 170 4.69 33.08 8.78
CA ILE A 170 4.80 34.51 9.16
C ILE A 170 3.56 35.33 8.80
N ILE A 171 2.83 34.96 7.75
CA ILE A 171 1.61 35.65 7.31
C ILE A 171 0.32 34.98 7.80
N GLU A 172 0.39 33.73 8.28
CA GLU A 172 -0.74 32.94 8.81
C GLU A 172 -1.59 33.70 9.84
N LYS A 173 -0.92 34.41 10.77
CA LYS A 173 -1.57 35.09 11.90
C LYS A 173 -1.90 36.55 11.64
N GLN A 174 -1.71 37.04 10.42
CA GLN A 174 -1.95 38.43 10.07
C GLN A 174 -3.42 38.73 9.83
N HIS A 175 -3.77 40.01 9.90
CA HIS A 175 -5.09 40.46 9.48
C HIS A 175 -5.32 40.14 8.01
N GLU A 176 -6.44 39.47 7.75
CA GLU A 176 -6.91 39.02 6.44
C GLU A 176 -6.82 40.11 5.37
N ASP A 177 -7.28 41.33 5.67
CA ASP A 177 -7.25 42.47 4.73
C ASP A 177 -5.82 42.82 4.25
N THR A 178 -4.83 42.68 5.13
CA THR A 178 -3.43 42.96 4.79
C THR A 178 -2.90 41.92 3.83
N VAL A 179 -3.18 40.64 4.09
CA VAL A 179 -2.75 39.52 3.26
C VAL A 179 -3.44 39.57 1.89
N LEU A 180 -4.75 39.81 1.86
CA LEU A 180 -5.52 40.02 0.62
C LEU A 180 -4.94 41.16 -0.22
N SER A 181 -4.67 42.31 0.40
CA SER A 181 -4.09 43.46 -0.29
C SER A 181 -2.69 43.16 -0.84
N ALA A 182 -1.86 42.41 -0.13
CA ALA A 182 -0.52 42.05 -0.60
C ALA A 182 -0.60 41.16 -1.85
N PHE A 183 -1.27 40.02 -1.76
CA PHE A 183 -1.41 39.10 -2.90
C PHE A 183 -2.12 39.74 -4.09
N THR A 184 -3.16 40.55 -3.87
CA THR A 184 -3.82 41.30 -4.97
C THR A 184 -2.84 42.17 -5.75
N LYS A 185 -1.87 42.81 -5.07
CA LYS A 185 -0.83 43.62 -5.74
C LYS A 185 0.18 42.73 -6.45
N GLY A 186 0.58 41.61 -5.84
CA GLY A 186 1.50 40.64 -6.44
C GLY A 186 0.98 40.07 -7.75
N PHE A 187 -0.28 39.62 -7.78
CA PHE A 187 -0.90 39.07 -9.00
C PHE A 187 -1.09 40.12 -10.11
N LYS A 188 -1.18 41.40 -9.75
CA LYS A 188 -1.33 42.53 -10.67
C LYS A 188 -0.02 43.27 -10.96
N ASP A 189 1.13 42.71 -10.57
CA ASP A 189 2.42 43.36 -10.80
C ASP A 189 2.71 43.49 -12.30
N GLU A 190 3.49 44.51 -12.68
CA GLU A 190 3.88 44.71 -14.08
C GLU A 190 4.87 43.62 -14.54
N ASP A 191 5.70 43.11 -13.62
CA ASP A 191 6.73 42.11 -13.91
C ASP A 191 6.22 40.67 -13.71
N VAL A 192 6.57 39.78 -14.64
CA VAL A 192 6.15 38.39 -14.61
C VAL A 192 6.78 37.61 -13.46
N SER A 193 8.04 37.86 -13.12
CA SER A 193 8.72 37.12 -12.06
C SER A 193 8.06 37.34 -10.70
N VAL A 194 7.57 38.57 -10.45
CA VAL A 194 6.84 38.94 -9.24
C VAL A 194 5.47 38.27 -9.19
N ARG A 195 4.75 38.22 -10.33
CA ARG A 195 3.46 37.52 -10.43
C ARG A 195 3.59 36.03 -10.13
N LEU A 196 4.61 35.37 -10.68
CA LEU A 196 4.89 33.95 -10.42
C LEU A 196 5.29 33.70 -8.97
N ALA A 197 6.22 34.49 -8.41
CA ALA A 197 6.62 34.37 -7.01
C ALA A 197 5.44 34.58 -6.04
N ALA A 198 4.54 35.51 -6.36
CA ALA A 198 3.31 35.73 -5.58
C ALA A 198 2.36 34.52 -5.65
N MET A 199 2.29 33.83 -6.79
CA MET A 199 1.46 32.65 -6.96
C MET A 199 2.03 31.44 -6.21
N GLU A 200 3.33 31.19 -6.31
CA GLU A 200 4.04 30.18 -5.50
C GLU A 200 3.81 30.42 -4.00
N ALA A 201 3.98 31.67 -3.55
CA ALA A 201 3.73 32.04 -2.16
C ALA A 201 2.28 31.85 -1.71
N PHE A 202 1.33 32.03 -2.62
CA PHE A 202 -0.09 31.84 -2.34
C PHE A 202 -0.44 30.36 -2.17
N ALA A 203 0.11 29.49 -3.02
CA ALA A 203 -0.03 28.03 -2.89
C ALA A 203 0.55 27.54 -1.54
N SER A 204 1.77 27.95 -1.20
CA SER A 204 2.42 27.61 0.08
C SER A 204 1.63 28.14 1.29
N PHE A 205 1.06 29.35 1.20
CA PHE A 205 0.19 29.91 2.23
C PHE A 205 -1.07 29.08 2.45
N PHE A 206 -1.66 28.54 1.39
CA PHE A 206 -2.84 27.70 1.46
C PHE A 206 -2.59 26.39 2.21
N ARG A 207 -1.41 25.78 2.00
CA ARG A 207 -0.95 24.61 2.77
C ARG A 207 -0.77 24.91 4.25
N SER A 208 -0.50 26.16 4.63
CA SER A 208 -0.27 26.53 6.04
C SER A 208 -1.52 26.94 6.82
N ILE A 209 -2.68 27.10 6.19
CA ILE A 209 -3.92 27.54 6.84
C ILE A 209 -5.02 26.47 6.78
N ASN A 210 -5.92 26.47 7.78
CA ASN A 210 -7.05 25.52 7.80
C ASN A 210 -8.11 25.81 6.71
N LYS A 211 -8.88 24.78 6.33
CA LYS A 211 -9.94 24.83 5.30
C LYS A 211 -10.93 25.98 5.50
N LYS A 212 -11.29 26.28 6.76
CA LYS A 212 -12.20 27.40 7.10
C LYS A 212 -11.62 28.78 6.78
N SER A 213 -10.31 28.96 6.97
CA SER A 213 -9.63 30.21 6.68
C SER A 213 -9.39 30.39 5.19
N GLN A 214 -9.20 29.30 4.44
CA GLN A 214 -9.00 29.32 2.99
C GLN A 214 -10.15 30.00 2.23
N GLN A 215 -11.40 29.76 2.63
CA GLN A 215 -12.60 30.31 1.95
C GLN A 215 -12.58 31.84 1.80
N LYS A 216 -11.93 32.53 2.73
CA LYS A 216 -11.80 34.00 2.74
C LYS A 216 -10.99 34.55 1.56
N TYR A 217 -10.08 33.75 1.04
CA TYR A 217 -9.17 34.13 -0.04
C TYR A 217 -9.68 33.71 -1.41
N TYR A 218 -10.81 33.02 -1.51
CA TYR A 218 -11.36 32.53 -2.79
C TYR A 218 -11.67 33.67 -3.77
N ALA A 219 -11.91 34.88 -3.28
CA ALA A 219 -12.10 36.06 -4.13
C ALA A 219 -10.87 36.43 -4.97
N LEU A 220 -9.67 35.91 -4.66
CA LEU A 220 -8.44 36.19 -5.40
C LEU A 220 -8.24 35.31 -6.64
N ILE A 221 -8.99 34.20 -6.77
CA ILE A 221 -8.78 33.26 -7.88
C ILE A 221 -8.82 33.88 -9.29
N PRO A 222 -9.68 34.88 -9.60
CA PRO A 222 -9.67 35.49 -10.93
C PRO A 222 -8.34 36.17 -11.25
N GLU A 223 -7.71 36.79 -10.25
CA GLU A 223 -6.44 37.50 -10.43
C GLU A 223 -5.28 36.54 -10.62
N VAL A 224 -5.32 35.39 -9.93
CA VAL A 224 -4.35 34.29 -10.11
C VAL A 224 -4.43 33.75 -11.54
N LEU A 225 -5.63 33.39 -12.01
CA LEU A 225 -5.81 32.79 -13.33
C LEU A 225 -5.52 33.76 -14.49
N ASN A 226 -5.68 35.08 -14.29
CA ASN A 226 -5.35 36.10 -15.29
C ASN A 226 -3.86 36.20 -15.62
N ILE A 227 -2.98 35.55 -14.84
CA ILE A 227 -1.54 35.49 -15.12
C ILE A 227 -1.25 34.60 -16.34
N LEU A 228 -2.06 33.57 -16.59
CA LEU A 228 -1.75 32.51 -17.57
C LEU A 228 -1.89 32.92 -19.05
N PRO A 229 -2.97 33.60 -19.49
CA PRO A 229 -3.17 33.87 -20.92
C PRO A 229 -2.04 34.67 -21.58
N PRO A 230 -1.48 35.73 -20.96
CA PRO A 230 -0.35 36.44 -21.54
C PRO A 230 0.91 35.60 -21.72
N LEU A 231 1.16 34.61 -20.85
CA LEU A 231 2.32 33.71 -20.95
C LEU A 231 2.17 32.81 -22.17
N LYS A 232 0.98 32.21 -22.33
CA LYS A 232 0.65 31.38 -23.50
C LYS A 232 0.74 32.18 -24.80
N GLU A 233 0.11 33.36 -24.85
CA GLU A 233 0.09 34.19 -26.07
C GLU A 233 1.49 34.60 -26.55
N LYS A 234 2.43 34.75 -25.62
CA LYS A 234 3.84 35.06 -25.91
C LYS A 234 4.72 33.84 -26.11
N GLN A 235 4.19 32.62 -25.92
CA GLN A 235 4.94 31.36 -25.98
C GLN A 235 6.07 31.28 -24.93
N GLU A 236 5.86 31.87 -23.75
CA GLU A 236 6.77 31.84 -22.60
C GLU A 236 6.61 30.51 -21.83
N SER A 237 7.14 29.41 -22.40
CA SER A 237 6.89 28.04 -21.91
C SER A 237 7.46 27.74 -20.51
N GLU A 238 8.61 28.31 -20.16
CA GLU A 238 9.24 28.12 -18.83
C GLU A 238 8.40 28.80 -17.73
N GLU A 239 7.99 30.05 -17.96
CA GLU A 239 7.13 30.80 -17.05
C GLU A 239 5.74 30.17 -16.93
N LEU A 240 5.17 29.68 -18.04
CA LEU A 240 3.90 28.97 -18.04
C LEU A 240 3.98 27.67 -17.24
N THR A 241 5.08 26.92 -17.38
CA THR A 241 5.35 25.70 -16.60
C THR A 241 5.35 26.00 -15.11
N ARG A 242 6.14 26.97 -14.67
CA ARG A 242 6.18 27.40 -13.25
C ARG A 242 4.80 27.81 -12.76
N ALA A 243 4.05 28.51 -13.59
CA ALA A 243 2.71 28.95 -13.27
C ALA A 243 1.75 27.78 -13.03
N LEU A 244 1.77 26.78 -13.91
CA LEU A 244 0.94 25.58 -13.81
C LEU A 244 1.28 24.73 -12.59
N VAL A 245 2.57 24.57 -12.26
CA VAL A 245 3.01 23.84 -11.05
C VAL A 245 2.45 24.48 -9.78
N SER A 246 2.51 25.81 -9.65
CA SER A 246 1.90 26.48 -8.48
C SER A 246 0.38 26.32 -8.41
N LEU A 247 -0.29 26.16 -9.56
CA LEU A 247 -1.73 25.90 -9.60
C LEU A 247 -2.06 24.46 -9.24
N ILE A 248 -1.21 23.49 -9.62
CA ILE A 248 -1.32 22.09 -9.19
C ILE A 248 -1.24 22.05 -7.65
N ASP A 249 -0.19 22.63 -7.07
CA ASP A 249 -0.01 22.72 -5.61
C ASP A 249 -1.24 23.35 -4.89
N LEU A 250 -1.84 24.37 -5.50
CA LEU A 250 -3.02 25.04 -4.96
C LEU A 250 -4.31 24.20 -5.15
N ALA A 251 -4.43 23.49 -6.26
CA ALA A 251 -5.58 22.64 -6.59
C ALA A 251 -5.64 21.39 -5.71
N GLU A 252 -4.51 20.81 -5.33
CA GLU A 252 -4.45 19.71 -4.34
C GLU A 252 -5.06 20.12 -2.99
N VAL A 253 -4.82 21.37 -2.58
CA VAL A 253 -5.14 21.85 -1.23
C VAL A 253 -6.53 22.48 -1.16
N ALA A 254 -6.93 23.22 -2.18
CA ALA A 254 -8.19 23.97 -2.20
C ALA A 254 -8.86 23.96 -3.59
N PRO A 255 -9.21 22.79 -4.13
CA PRO A 255 -9.77 22.68 -5.48
C PRO A 255 -11.10 23.43 -5.61
N LYS A 256 -11.91 23.47 -4.53
CA LYS A 256 -13.20 24.17 -4.48
C LYS A 256 -13.07 25.69 -4.72
N MET A 257 -11.88 26.29 -4.57
CA MET A 257 -11.63 27.70 -4.89
C MET A 257 -11.90 27.99 -6.38
N PHE A 258 -11.61 27.03 -7.26
CA PHE A 258 -11.66 27.22 -8.71
C PHE A 258 -13.07 27.11 -9.27
N ARG A 259 -14.04 26.61 -8.49
CA ARG A 259 -15.43 26.37 -8.91
C ARG A 259 -16.06 27.51 -9.74
N PRO A 260 -15.90 28.81 -9.41
CA PRO A 260 -16.52 29.89 -10.18
C PRO A 260 -15.96 30.10 -11.59
N LEU A 261 -14.72 29.67 -11.84
CA LEU A 261 -14.00 29.87 -13.10
C LEU A 261 -13.50 28.55 -13.70
N PHE A 262 -13.97 27.41 -13.17
CA PHE A 262 -13.44 26.10 -13.53
C PHE A 262 -13.57 25.82 -15.03
N HIS A 263 -14.74 26.05 -15.61
CA HIS A 263 -14.95 25.91 -17.06
C HIS A 263 -13.95 26.72 -17.90
N ASN A 264 -13.65 27.96 -17.50
CA ASN A 264 -12.68 28.81 -18.20
C ASN A 264 -11.26 28.26 -18.08
N LEU A 265 -10.91 27.70 -16.92
CA LEU A 265 -9.62 27.05 -16.70
C LEU A 265 -9.49 25.79 -17.55
N VAL A 266 -10.54 24.97 -17.64
CA VAL A 266 -10.58 23.80 -18.52
C VAL A 266 -10.31 24.22 -19.97
N ALA A 267 -11.04 25.21 -20.47
CA ALA A 267 -10.85 25.72 -21.83
C ALA A 267 -9.42 26.26 -22.07
N PHE A 268 -8.85 26.94 -21.07
CA PHE A 268 -7.46 27.41 -21.14
C PHE A 268 -6.47 26.25 -21.18
N SER A 269 -6.56 25.29 -20.25
CA SER A 269 -5.66 24.13 -20.20
C SER A 269 -5.73 23.29 -21.47
N VAL A 270 -6.93 23.03 -22.00
CA VAL A 270 -7.11 22.36 -23.29
C VAL A 270 -6.38 23.12 -24.40
N SER A 271 -6.50 24.45 -24.44
CA SER A 271 -5.82 25.26 -25.46
C SER A 271 -4.29 25.24 -25.33
N VAL A 272 -3.73 25.00 -24.14
CA VAL A 272 -2.30 24.82 -23.89
C VAL A 272 -1.87 23.44 -24.40
N ILE A 273 -2.60 22.39 -24.04
CA ILE A 273 -2.28 21.00 -24.45
C ILE A 273 -2.29 20.85 -25.98
N GLN A 274 -3.19 21.55 -26.68
CA GLN A 274 -3.31 21.51 -28.15
C GLN A 274 -2.20 22.29 -28.89
N ASP A 275 -1.48 23.18 -28.21
CA ASP A 275 -0.52 24.09 -28.83
C ASP A 275 0.85 23.41 -28.97
N LYS A 276 1.10 22.77 -30.11
CA LYS A 276 2.35 22.04 -30.39
C LYS A 276 3.59 22.94 -30.55
N GLU A 277 3.43 24.26 -30.51
CA GLU A 277 4.55 25.21 -30.47
C GLU A 277 5.10 25.40 -29.04
N LEU A 278 4.32 25.05 -28.02
CA LEU A 278 4.79 25.01 -26.63
C LEU A 278 5.63 23.76 -26.39
N THR A 279 6.48 23.82 -25.36
CA THR A 279 7.25 22.65 -24.93
C THR A 279 6.33 21.55 -24.39
N ASP A 280 6.78 20.30 -24.51
CA ASP A 280 6.04 19.14 -24.00
C ASP A 280 5.77 19.26 -22.50
N GLN A 281 6.75 19.72 -21.71
CA GLN A 281 6.56 19.99 -20.28
C GLN A 281 5.41 20.95 -19.98
N ALA A 282 5.25 22.04 -20.76
CA ALA A 282 4.16 22.99 -20.54
C ALA A 282 2.80 22.36 -20.87
N ARG A 283 2.73 21.53 -21.91
CA ARG A 283 1.53 20.78 -22.30
C ARG A 283 1.18 19.72 -21.26
N GLN A 284 2.16 18.99 -20.76
CA GLN A 284 2.03 17.98 -19.72
C GLN A 284 1.59 18.59 -18.38
N ASN A 285 2.17 19.71 -17.96
CA ASN A 285 1.74 20.38 -16.72
C ASN A 285 0.29 20.93 -16.81
N ALA A 286 -0.17 21.31 -18.00
CA ALA A 286 -1.57 21.70 -18.19
C ALA A 286 -2.52 20.50 -18.14
N LEU A 287 -2.08 19.33 -18.62
CA LEU A 287 -2.77 18.06 -18.47
C LEU A 287 -2.82 17.64 -16.98
N GLU A 288 -1.67 17.71 -16.30
CA GLU A 288 -1.53 17.37 -14.88
C GLU A 288 -2.46 18.20 -14.01
N LEU A 289 -2.50 19.53 -14.20
CA LEU A 289 -3.43 20.41 -13.48
C LEU A 289 -4.88 19.94 -13.59
N MET A 290 -5.29 19.44 -14.77
CA MET A 290 -6.64 18.93 -14.95
C MET A 290 -6.83 17.57 -14.28
N ALA A 291 -5.84 16.67 -14.34
CA ALA A 291 -5.84 15.40 -13.63
C ALA A 291 -5.96 15.61 -12.11
N THR A 292 -5.21 16.57 -11.54
CA THR A 292 -5.29 16.96 -10.13
C THR A 292 -6.72 17.30 -9.70
N PHE A 293 -7.50 18.00 -10.54
CA PHE A 293 -8.90 18.28 -10.18
C PHE A 293 -9.79 17.03 -10.15
N ALA A 294 -9.50 16.00 -10.96
CA ALA A 294 -10.20 14.73 -10.88
C ALA A 294 -9.85 13.98 -9.59
N ASP A 295 -8.59 14.01 -9.17
CA ASP A 295 -8.13 13.38 -7.91
C ASP A 295 -8.77 14.05 -6.68
N TYR A 296 -8.71 15.37 -6.61
CA TYR A 296 -9.07 16.11 -5.38
C TYR A 296 -10.49 16.70 -5.37
N ALA A 297 -11.17 16.77 -6.53
CA ALA A 297 -12.54 17.27 -6.63
C ALA A 297 -13.37 16.59 -7.74
N PRO A 298 -13.50 15.24 -7.71
CA PRO A 298 -14.20 14.49 -8.77
C PRO A 298 -15.66 14.96 -8.96
N ALA A 299 -16.35 15.31 -7.88
CA ALA A 299 -17.72 15.84 -7.95
C ALA A 299 -17.80 17.21 -8.65
N MET A 300 -16.77 18.05 -8.53
CA MET A 300 -16.71 19.35 -9.21
C MET A 300 -16.49 19.15 -10.71
N VAL A 301 -15.57 18.26 -11.10
CA VAL A 301 -15.28 18.01 -12.52
C VAL A 301 -16.43 17.32 -13.23
N LYS A 302 -17.11 16.36 -12.57
CA LYS A 302 -18.34 15.71 -13.08
C LYS A 302 -19.49 16.70 -13.34
N LYS A 303 -19.52 17.85 -12.66
CA LYS A 303 -20.52 18.92 -12.84
C LYS A 303 -20.21 19.83 -14.03
N ASP A 304 -18.96 19.89 -14.48
CA ASP A 304 -18.62 20.64 -15.70
C ASP A 304 -19.01 19.82 -16.95
N ALA A 305 -19.71 20.47 -17.89
CA ALA A 305 -20.34 19.78 -18.99
C ALA A 305 -19.35 19.29 -20.07
N THR A 306 -18.15 19.88 -20.14
CA THR A 306 -17.19 19.57 -21.22
C THR A 306 -15.91 18.93 -20.72
N TYR A 307 -15.52 19.15 -19.46
CA TYR A 307 -14.30 18.63 -18.84
C TYR A 307 -13.98 17.19 -19.26
N THR A 308 -14.86 16.23 -18.99
CA THR A 308 -14.59 14.82 -19.25
C THR A 308 -14.34 14.55 -20.74
N SER A 309 -15.20 15.08 -21.62
CA SER A 309 -15.09 14.88 -23.06
C SER A 309 -13.84 15.54 -23.64
N ASP A 310 -13.52 16.75 -23.16
CA ASP A 310 -12.35 17.50 -23.61
C ASP A 310 -11.07 16.79 -23.15
N MET A 311 -10.99 16.42 -21.88
CA MET A 311 -9.83 15.72 -21.32
C MET A 311 -9.55 14.39 -22.01
N ILE A 312 -10.58 13.56 -22.23
CA ILE A 312 -10.43 12.31 -23.00
C ILE A 312 -9.86 12.59 -24.40
N THR A 313 -10.35 13.64 -25.07
CA THR A 313 -9.84 14.03 -26.40
C THR A 313 -8.37 14.45 -26.32
N GLN A 314 -7.98 15.17 -25.28
CA GLN A 314 -6.60 15.61 -25.06
C GLN A 314 -5.66 14.44 -24.74
N CYS A 315 -6.06 13.51 -23.87
CA CYS A 315 -5.30 12.29 -23.59
C CYS A 315 -5.08 11.47 -24.86
N LEU A 316 -6.16 11.22 -25.62
CA LEU A 316 -6.09 10.50 -26.89
C LEU A 316 -5.18 11.21 -27.90
N SER A 317 -5.23 12.54 -27.98
CA SER A 317 -4.34 13.31 -28.86
C SER A 317 -2.88 13.17 -28.47
N LEU A 318 -2.55 13.24 -27.18
CA LEU A 318 -1.17 13.09 -26.69
C LEU A 318 -0.65 11.65 -26.92
N MET A 319 -1.50 10.63 -26.74
CA MET A 319 -1.16 9.24 -27.08
C MET A 319 -0.79 9.03 -28.55
N THR A 320 -1.19 9.93 -29.46
CA THR A 320 -0.77 9.88 -30.88
C THR A 320 0.58 10.55 -31.14
N ASP A 321 1.15 11.30 -30.20
CA ASP A 321 2.47 11.95 -30.32
C ASP A 321 3.59 10.90 -30.09
N ILE A 322 3.68 9.91 -30.99
CA ILE A 322 4.62 8.78 -30.92
C ILE A 322 5.28 8.49 -32.27
N GLY A 323 6.57 8.12 -32.25
CA GLY A 323 7.33 7.72 -33.44
C GLY A 323 7.37 8.83 -34.50
N VAL A 324 7.61 10.08 -34.10
CA VAL A 324 7.73 11.21 -35.03
C VAL A 324 8.84 10.89 -36.03
N ASP A 325 8.53 11.02 -37.33
CA ASP A 325 9.42 10.66 -38.43
C ASP A 325 9.83 9.17 -38.56
N ASP A 326 9.23 8.26 -37.78
CA ASP A 326 9.45 6.79 -37.80
C ASP A 326 8.16 6.04 -38.19
N ASP A 327 7.66 6.28 -39.41
CA ASP A 327 6.38 5.74 -39.89
C ASP A 327 6.36 4.21 -40.10
N ASP A 328 7.51 3.57 -40.26
CA ASP A 328 7.65 2.12 -40.42
C ASP A 328 8.15 1.40 -39.16
N ALA A 329 8.33 2.15 -38.06
CA ALA A 329 8.88 1.67 -36.79
C ALA A 329 10.28 1.02 -36.93
N SER A 330 11.07 1.43 -37.91
CA SER A 330 12.39 0.83 -38.17
C SER A 330 13.41 1.18 -37.09
N GLU A 331 13.41 2.42 -36.60
CA GLU A 331 14.26 2.86 -35.50
C GLU A 331 13.86 2.16 -34.19
N TRP A 332 12.55 2.13 -33.92
CA TRP A 332 11.98 1.42 -32.77
C TRP A 332 12.35 -0.06 -32.74
N ASN A 333 12.26 -0.76 -33.87
CA ASN A 333 12.61 -2.18 -33.97
C ASN A 333 14.12 -2.45 -33.92
N ALA A 334 14.94 -1.46 -34.27
CA ALA A 334 16.40 -1.58 -34.25
C ALA A 334 16.98 -1.37 -32.85
N SER A 335 16.28 -0.64 -31.97
CA SER A 335 16.69 -0.43 -30.59
C SER A 335 16.67 -1.74 -29.79
N ASP A 336 17.79 -2.02 -29.13
CA ASP A 336 17.91 -3.10 -28.14
C ASP A 336 17.68 -2.57 -26.70
N ASP A 337 17.70 -1.26 -26.51
CA ASP A 337 17.46 -0.58 -25.24
C ASP A 337 15.96 -0.25 -25.13
N MET A 338 15.34 -0.76 -24.07
CA MET A 338 14.02 -0.33 -23.60
C MET A 338 14.29 0.89 -22.71
N ASP A 339 14.42 2.08 -23.29
CA ASP A 339 14.91 3.28 -22.59
C ASP A 339 14.04 3.63 -21.37
N PRO A 340 14.64 3.80 -20.16
CA PRO A 340 13.93 4.29 -18.97
C PRO A 340 13.43 5.74 -19.09
N GLU A 341 13.94 6.52 -20.05
CA GLU A 341 13.57 7.94 -20.29
C GLU A 341 12.24 8.10 -21.07
N GLU A 342 11.50 7.02 -21.37
CA GLU A 342 10.19 7.09 -22.04
C GLU A 342 9.09 7.74 -21.17
N SER A 343 9.27 7.84 -19.85
CA SER A 343 8.26 8.40 -18.91
C SER A 343 7.88 9.84 -19.20
N ASP A 344 8.82 10.63 -19.74
CA ASP A 344 8.65 12.07 -19.96
C ASP A 344 7.98 12.37 -21.31
N LEU A 345 7.61 11.34 -22.07
CA LEU A 345 7.00 11.48 -23.39
C LEU A 345 5.49 11.74 -23.29
N ASN A 346 4.98 12.59 -24.18
CA ASN A 346 3.57 12.98 -24.22
C ASN A 346 2.60 11.78 -24.27
N HIS A 347 2.94 10.73 -25.02
CA HIS A 347 2.04 9.59 -25.15
C HIS A 347 1.86 8.83 -23.84
N VAL A 348 2.91 8.76 -23.00
CA VAL A 348 2.87 8.18 -21.66
C VAL A 348 2.09 9.07 -20.71
N ALA A 349 2.32 10.39 -20.74
CA ALA A 349 1.54 11.35 -19.93
C ALA A 349 0.03 11.30 -20.26
N GLY A 350 -0.32 11.17 -21.54
CA GLY A 350 -1.70 10.99 -21.98
C GLY A 350 -2.33 9.70 -21.46
N GLU A 351 -1.57 8.60 -21.46
CA GLU A 351 -1.97 7.30 -20.92
C GLU A 351 -2.21 7.33 -19.41
N GLN A 352 -1.23 7.79 -18.64
CA GLN A 352 -1.32 7.91 -17.19
C GLN A 352 -2.47 8.83 -16.75
N CYS A 353 -2.69 9.94 -17.48
CA CYS A 353 -3.82 10.81 -17.20
C CYS A 353 -5.16 10.11 -17.48
N MET A 354 -5.26 9.34 -18.57
CA MET A 354 -6.48 8.59 -18.90
C MET A 354 -6.82 7.55 -17.83
N ASP A 355 -5.82 6.84 -17.32
CA ASP A 355 -5.94 5.88 -16.23
C ASP A 355 -6.40 6.56 -14.92
N ARG A 356 -5.73 7.64 -14.50
CA ARG A 356 -6.15 8.43 -13.33
C ARG A 356 -7.58 8.94 -13.43
N LEU A 357 -7.99 9.42 -14.61
CA LEU A 357 -9.37 9.85 -14.85
C LEU A 357 -10.37 8.68 -14.73
N ALA A 358 -10.02 7.50 -15.22
CA ALA A 358 -10.83 6.28 -15.08
C ALA A 358 -11.01 5.90 -13.62
N ASN A 359 -9.92 5.79 -12.86
CA ASN A 359 -9.94 5.41 -11.46
C ASN A 359 -10.76 6.41 -10.61
N LYS A 360 -10.55 7.72 -10.78
CA LYS A 360 -11.23 8.73 -9.94
C LYS A 360 -12.66 9.08 -10.35
N LEU A 361 -12.99 9.02 -11.64
CA LEU A 361 -14.32 9.40 -12.12
C LEU A 361 -15.26 8.21 -12.33
N GLY A 362 -14.70 7.01 -12.47
CA GLY A 362 -15.40 5.75 -12.63
C GLY A 362 -15.98 5.54 -14.03
N GLY A 363 -16.24 4.28 -14.37
CA GLY A 363 -16.70 3.88 -15.70
C GLY A 363 -18.01 4.51 -16.17
N SER A 364 -18.90 4.90 -15.26
CA SER A 364 -20.17 5.56 -15.62
C SER A 364 -19.97 6.93 -16.29
N THR A 365 -18.84 7.58 -15.99
CA THR A 365 -18.47 8.90 -16.52
C THR A 365 -17.56 8.76 -17.74
N ILE A 366 -16.58 7.86 -17.68
CA ILE A 366 -15.50 7.76 -18.67
C ILE A 366 -15.86 6.93 -19.91
N LEU A 367 -16.64 5.86 -19.76
CA LEU A 367 -16.84 4.91 -20.87
C LEU A 367 -17.54 5.53 -22.08
N ALA A 368 -18.66 6.22 -21.87
CA ALA A 368 -19.45 6.72 -23.01
C ALA A 368 -18.69 7.74 -23.88
N PRO A 369 -18.00 8.76 -23.32
CA PRO A 369 -17.17 9.66 -24.12
C PRO A 369 -15.99 8.95 -24.79
N THR A 370 -15.30 8.03 -24.10
CA THR A 370 -14.17 7.30 -24.68
C THR A 370 -14.60 6.42 -25.86
N PHE A 371 -15.63 5.60 -25.69
CA PHE A 371 -16.17 4.74 -26.77
C PHE A 371 -16.85 5.51 -27.91
N SER A 372 -17.03 6.83 -27.79
CA SER A 372 -17.43 7.68 -28.92
C SER A 372 -16.27 7.91 -29.92
N TRP A 373 -15.03 7.84 -29.44
CA TRP A 373 -13.80 8.02 -30.22
C TRP A 373 -13.22 6.69 -30.70
N LEU A 374 -13.13 5.68 -29.82
CA LEU A 374 -12.38 4.45 -30.08
C LEU A 374 -12.75 3.76 -31.41
N PRO A 375 -14.04 3.56 -31.78
CA PRO A 375 -14.36 2.92 -33.05
C PRO A 375 -13.86 3.69 -34.27
N ARG A 376 -13.77 5.02 -34.21
CA ARG A 376 -13.25 5.84 -35.32
C ARG A 376 -11.74 5.73 -35.40
N MET A 377 -11.05 5.78 -34.26
CA MET A 377 -9.60 5.67 -34.18
C MET A 377 -9.12 4.27 -34.61
N MET A 378 -9.79 3.21 -34.16
CA MET A 378 -9.49 1.82 -34.55
C MET A 378 -9.64 1.55 -36.05
N ASN A 379 -10.50 2.29 -36.74
CA ASN A 379 -10.69 2.18 -38.19
C ASN A 379 -9.89 3.21 -39.00
N SER A 380 -9.03 4.00 -38.35
CA SER A 380 -8.19 5.00 -39.02
C SER A 380 -7.10 4.34 -39.87
N GLU A 381 -6.74 4.97 -41.00
CA GLU A 381 -5.59 4.56 -41.79
C GLU A 381 -4.26 4.88 -41.07
N GLN A 382 -4.26 5.87 -40.18
CA GLN A 382 -3.10 6.25 -39.38
C GLN A 382 -2.90 5.23 -38.25
N TRP A 383 -1.74 4.57 -38.24
CA TRP A 383 -1.45 3.56 -37.22
C TRP A 383 -1.38 4.15 -35.80
N ARG A 384 -0.99 5.42 -35.66
CA ARG A 384 -0.92 6.15 -34.38
C ARG A 384 -2.29 6.27 -33.71
N ASP A 385 -3.35 6.47 -34.50
CA ASP A 385 -4.73 6.50 -33.98
C ASP A 385 -5.14 5.11 -33.45
N ARG A 386 -4.84 4.05 -34.21
CA ARG A 386 -5.15 2.67 -33.79
C ARG A 386 -4.37 2.26 -32.55
N HIS A 387 -3.10 2.65 -32.47
CA HIS A 387 -2.25 2.48 -31.30
C HIS A 387 -2.84 3.20 -30.08
N ALA A 388 -3.11 4.50 -30.18
CA ALA A 388 -3.66 5.30 -29.09
C ALA A 388 -5.01 4.75 -28.59
N ALA A 389 -5.87 4.25 -29.48
CA ALA A 389 -7.13 3.62 -29.08
C ALA A 389 -6.92 2.36 -28.22
N LEU A 390 -5.92 1.54 -28.52
CA LEU A 390 -5.59 0.33 -27.74
C LEU A 390 -5.01 0.70 -26.38
N MET A 391 -4.09 1.68 -26.34
CA MET A 391 -3.52 2.18 -25.08
C MET A 391 -4.60 2.83 -24.21
N ALA A 392 -5.56 3.55 -24.80
CA ALA A 392 -6.70 4.08 -24.06
C ALA A 392 -7.63 3.00 -23.50
N ILE A 393 -7.88 1.90 -24.22
CA ILE A 393 -8.63 0.75 -23.69
C ILE A 393 -7.87 0.14 -22.52
N SER A 394 -6.55 -0.01 -22.65
CA SER A 394 -5.67 -0.50 -21.59
C SER A 394 -5.78 0.37 -20.34
N ALA A 395 -5.59 1.69 -20.48
CA ALA A 395 -5.57 2.64 -19.37
C ALA A 395 -6.91 2.74 -18.63
N ILE A 396 -8.05 2.61 -19.30
CA ILE A 396 -9.36 2.73 -18.62
C ILE A 396 -9.83 1.43 -17.97
N SER A 397 -9.16 0.30 -18.20
CA SER A 397 -9.69 -1.03 -17.87
C SER A 397 -9.88 -1.20 -16.36
N GLU A 398 -8.89 -0.88 -15.54
CA GLU A 398 -8.98 -0.91 -14.07
C GLU A 398 -10.13 -0.03 -13.54
N GLY A 399 -10.08 1.29 -13.76
CA GLY A 399 -11.07 2.23 -13.24
C GLY A 399 -12.49 2.09 -13.81
N CYS A 400 -12.66 1.34 -14.91
CA CYS A 400 -13.96 1.06 -15.53
C CYS A 400 -14.40 -0.41 -15.42
N ARG A 401 -13.69 -1.22 -14.62
CA ARG A 401 -13.85 -2.67 -14.51
C ARG A 401 -15.30 -3.13 -14.37
N ASP A 402 -16.03 -2.61 -13.40
CA ASP A 402 -17.37 -3.08 -13.06
C ASP A 402 -18.35 -3.03 -14.24
N LEU A 403 -18.20 -2.04 -15.11
CA LEU A 403 -19.04 -1.89 -16.31
C LEU A 403 -18.44 -2.61 -17.51
N MET A 404 -17.11 -2.58 -17.69
CA MET A 404 -16.45 -3.21 -18.83
C MET A 404 -16.53 -4.74 -18.79
N VAL A 405 -16.50 -5.36 -17.61
CA VAL A 405 -16.67 -6.82 -17.45
C VAL A 405 -18.01 -7.29 -18.03
N GLY A 406 -19.08 -6.48 -17.90
CA GLY A 406 -20.40 -6.77 -18.48
C GLY A 406 -20.42 -6.73 -20.02
N GLU A 407 -19.53 -5.95 -20.64
CA GLU A 407 -19.46 -5.72 -22.09
C GLU A 407 -18.18 -6.31 -22.72
N LEU A 408 -17.46 -7.17 -22.00
CA LEU A 408 -16.12 -7.64 -22.36
C LEU A 408 -16.07 -8.31 -23.75
N ASN A 409 -17.14 -8.97 -24.18
CA ASN A 409 -17.29 -9.48 -25.55
C ASN A 409 -17.02 -8.40 -26.62
N GLN A 410 -17.64 -7.23 -26.47
CA GLN A 410 -17.53 -6.12 -27.43
C GLN A 410 -16.14 -5.48 -27.38
N VAL A 411 -15.55 -5.39 -26.19
CA VAL A 411 -14.18 -4.88 -26.02
C VAL A 411 -13.18 -5.81 -26.73
N LEU A 412 -13.31 -7.13 -26.56
CA LEU A 412 -12.45 -8.10 -27.23
C LEU A 412 -12.64 -8.11 -28.75
N GLU A 413 -13.85 -7.89 -29.26
CA GLU A 413 -14.11 -7.72 -30.70
C GLU A 413 -13.36 -6.52 -31.31
N LEU A 414 -13.03 -5.49 -30.51
CA LEU A 414 -12.21 -4.36 -30.93
C LEU A 414 -10.71 -4.66 -30.82
N VAL A 415 -10.26 -5.27 -29.72
CA VAL A 415 -8.83 -5.44 -29.40
C VAL A 415 -8.20 -6.60 -30.17
N VAL A 416 -8.84 -7.78 -30.20
CA VAL A 416 -8.26 -9.01 -30.77
C VAL A 416 -7.82 -8.86 -32.24
N PRO A 417 -8.57 -8.17 -33.12
CA PRO A 417 -8.12 -7.94 -34.50
C PRO A 417 -6.80 -7.17 -34.62
N ALA A 418 -6.47 -6.30 -33.65
CA ALA A 418 -5.24 -5.49 -33.67
C ALA A 418 -3.95 -6.32 -33.58
N LEU A 419 -4.03 -7.53 -33.00
CA LEU A 419 -2.91 -8.48 -32.97
C LEU A 419 -2.43 -8.92 -34.36
N ARG A 420 -3.24 -8.68 -35.39
CA ARG A 420 -2.93 -8.97 -36.80
C ARG A 420 -2.77 -7.71 -37.64
N ASP A 421 -2.64 -6.54 -37.00
CA ASP A 421 -2.46 -5.28 -37.70
C ASP A 421 -1.16 -5.29 -38.55
N PRO A 422 -1.16 -4.69 -39.75
CA PRO A 422 0.05 -4.59 -40.56
C PRO A 422 1.19 -3.85 -39.84
N HIS A 423 0.89 -2.89 -38.96
CA HIS A 423 1.89 -2.09 -38.28
C HIS A 423 2.35 -2.74 -36.96
N PRO A 424 3.66 -2.94 -36.73
CA PRO A 424 4.16 -3.66 -35.57
C PRO A 424 3.84 -2.96 -34.24
N ARG A 425 3.86 -1.63 -34.17
CA ARG A 425 3.46 -0.91 -32.95
C ARG A 425 1.98 -1.10 -32.59
N VAL A 426 1.10 -1.32 -33.57
CA VAL A 426 -0.33 -1.58 -33.29
C VAL A 426 -0.50 -3.01 -32.77
N ARG A 427 0.23 -3.98 -33.33
CA ARG A 427 0.28 -5.35 -32.76
C ARG A 427 0.81 -5.35 -31.33
N TRP A 428 1.87 -4.58 -31.08
CA TRP A 428 2.42 -4.36 -29.74
C TRP A 428 1.36 -3.80 -28.78
N ALA A 429 0.67 -2.71 -29.14
CA ALA A 429 -0.39 -2.12 -28.30
C ALA A 429 -1.58 -3.07 -28.10
N GLY A 430 -1.87 -3.93 -29.08
CA GLY A 430 -2.88 -4.99 -28.95
C GLY A 430 -2.49 -6.04 -27.90
N CYS A 431 -1.22 -6.42 -27.83
CA CYS A 431 -0.69 -7.26 -26.75
C CYS A 431 -0.77 -6.53 -25.41
N ASN A 432 -0.40 -5.24 -25.35
CA ASN A 432 -0.47 -4.43 -24.13
C ASN A 432 -1.89 -4.42 -23.55
N ALA A 433 -2.87 -4.06 -24.39
CA ALA A 433 -4.27 -4.00 -23.98
C ALA A 433 -4.80 -5.35 -23.49
N LEU A 434 -4.48 -6.46 -24.18
CA LEU A 434 -4.88 -7.80 -23.71
C LEU A 434 -4.18 -8.20 -22.42
N GLY A 435 -2.89 -7.89 -22.27
CA GLY A 435 -2.13 -8.16 -21.05
C GLY A 435 -2.74 -7.44 -19.86
N GLN A 436 -2.90 -6.11 -19.97
CA GLN A 436 -3.48 -5.28 -18.92
C GLN A 436 -4.90 -5.71 -18.57
N MET A 437 -5.77 -5.91 -19.57
CA MET A 437 -7.14 -6.41 -19.36
C MET A 437 -7.16 -7.79 -18.69
N SER A 438 -6.12 -8.60 -18.83
CA SER A 438 -6.03 -9.91 -18.16
C SER A 438 -5.78 -9.76 -16.67
N THR A 439 -5.03 -8.74 -16.25
CA THR A 439 -4.84 -8.38 -14.85
C THR A 439 -6.09 -7.68 -14.31
N ASP A 440 -6.58 -6.63 -14.97
CA ASP A 440 -7.69 -5.81 -14.46
C ASP A 440 -9.00 -6.60 -14.40
N PHE A 441 -9.21 -7.54 -15.33
CA PHE A 441 -10.40 -8.40 -15.37
C PHE A 441 -10.10 -9.84 -14.91
N ALA A 442 -9.10 -10.00 -14.03
CA ALA A 442 -8.72 -11.27 -13.43
C ALA A 442 -9.94 -12.05 -12.91
N GLY A 443 -9.88 -13.38 -13.02
CA GLY A 443 -10.99 -14.29 -12.82
C GLY A 443 -11.88 -14.39 -14.07
N THR A 444 -12.63 -13.35 -14.40
CA THR A 444 -13.60 -13.43 -15.52
C THR A 444 -12.92 -13.61 -16.89
N MET A 445 -11.83 -12.89 -17.14
CA MET A 445 -11.09 -12.98 -18.40
C MET A 445 -10.52 -14.38 -18.62
N GLN A 446 -9.95 -14.98 -17.58
CA GLN A 446 -9.36 -16.31 -17.59
C GLN A 446 -10.44 -17.40 -17.66
N GLU A 447 -11.44 -17.36 -16.79
CA GLU A 447 -12.49 -18.39 -16.73
C GLU A 447 -13.38 -18.45 -17.98
N LYS A 448 -13.74 -17.30 -18.55
CA LYS A 448 -14.74 -17.24 -19.63
C LYS A 448 -14.15 -16.97 -21.01
N TYR A 449 -13.03 -16.27 -21.09
CA TYR A 449 -12.49 -15.76 -22.36
C TYR A 449 -11.15 -16.37 -22.77
N HIS A 450 -10.60 -17.34 -22.01
CA HIS A 450 -9.38 -18.06 -22.37
C HIS A 450 -9.40 -18.61 -23.82
N SER A 451 -10.55 -19.10 -24.28
CA SER A 451 -10.73 -19.66 -25.63
C SER A 451 -10.73 -18.62 -26.76
N VAL A 452 -10.80 -17.34 -26.42
CA VAL A 452 -10.66 -16.21 -27.36
C VAL A 452 -9.25 -15.62 -27.26
N VAL A 453 -8.78 -15.37 -26.03
CA VAL A 453 -7.54 -14.65 -25.75
C VAL A 453 -6.31 -15.47 -26.12
N LEU A 454 -6.18 -16.70 -25.59
CA LEU A 454 -5.00 -17.52 -25.82
C LEU A 454 -4.82 -17.86 -27.32
N PRO A 455 -5.83 -18.35 -28.06
CA PRO A 455 -5.66 -18.63 -29.49
C PRO A 455 -5.39 -17.38 -30.34
N ALA A 456 -5.69 -16.19 -29.84
CA ALA A 456 -5.41 -14.95 -30.53
C ALA A 456 -3.97 -14.46 -30.33
N ILE A 457 -3.44 -14.56 -29.09
CA ILE A 457 -2.13 -14.03 -28.74
C ILE A 457 -0.98 -15.00 -29.01
N VAL A 458 -1.18 -16.32 -28.89
CA VAL A 458 -0.12 -17.32 -29.13
C VAL A 458 0.53 -17.18 -30.51
N PRO A 459 -0.22 -17.01 -31.62
CA PRO A 459 0.38 -16.81 -32.94
C PRO A 459 1.22 -15.53 -33.06
N VAL A 460 1.05 -14.55 -32.16
CA VAL A 460 1.81 -13.28 -32.18
C VAL A 460 3.25 -13.51 -31.73
N LEU A 461 3.54 -14.59 -30.99
CA LEU A 461 4.90 -15.01 -30.63
C LEU A 461 5.77 -15.30 -31.87
N ASP A 462 5.15 -15.62 -33.01
CA ASP A 462 5.83 -15.83 -34.29
C ASP A 462 6.01 -14.54 -35.12
N SER A 463 5.73 -13.37 -34.53
CA SER A 463 5.90 -12.08 -35.22
C SER A 463 7.35 -11.87 -35.67
N PRO A 464 7.59 -11.27 -36.85
CA PRO A 464 8.94 -11.04 -37.34
C PRO A 464 9.70 -9.99 -36.51
N GLU A 465 8.99 -9.11 -35.80
CA GLU A 465 9.57 -8.06 -34.97
C GLU A 465 9.82 -8.54 -33.53
N PRO A 466 11.08 -8.62 -33.07
CA PRO A 466 11.43 -9.11 -31.74
C PRO A 466 10.72 -8.38 -30.58
N ARG A 467 10.47 -7.07 -30.71
CA ARG A 467 9.69 -6.30 -29.71
C ARG A 467 8.26 -6.78 -29.58
N VAL A 468 7.61 -7.15 -30.68
CA VAL A 468 6.24 -7.69 -30.68
C VAL A 468 6.23 -9.09 -30.06
N GLN A 469 7.24 -9.92 -30.37
CA GLN A 469 7.38 -11.25 -29.76
C GLN A 469 7.54 -11.17 -28.24
N ALA A 470 8.46 -10.32 -27.76
CA ALA A 470 8.69 -10.12 -26.34
C ALA A 470 7.43 -9.62 -25.64
N HIS A 471 6.74 -8.63 -26.20
CA HIS A 471 5.57 -8.07 -25.55
C HIS A 471 4.33 -8.98 -25.60
N ALA A 472 4.18 -9.81 -26.64
CA ALA A 472 3.18 -10.89 -26.64
C ALA A 472 3.44 -11.93 -25.54
N ALA A 473 4.72 -12.27 -25.30
CA ALA A 473 5.11 -13.13 -24.19
C ALA A 473 4.87 -12.45 -22.84
N ALA A 474 5.13 -11.14 -22.72
CA ALA A 474 4.80 -10.36 -21.52
C ALA A 474 3.29 -10.39 -21.21
N ALA A 475 2.42 -10.12 -22.19
CA ALA A 475 0.97 -10.19 -22.00
C ALA A 475 0.47 -11.60 -21.60
N LEU A 476 1.18 -12.66 -22.00
CA LEU A 476 0.90 -14.02 -21.54
C LEU A 476 1.26 -14.24 -20.06
N VAL A 477 2.22 -13.49 -19.50
CA VAL A 477 2.49 -13.50 -18.04
C VAL A 477 1.22 -13.05 -17.32
N ASN A 478 0.69 -11.86 -17.64
CA ASN A 478 -0.52 -11.30 -17.02
C ASN A 478 -1.72 -12.26 -17.11
N PHE A 479 -1.91 -12.91 -18.26
CA PHE A 479 -3.01 -13.87 -18.41
C PHE A 479 -2.79 -15.14 -17.57
N CYS A 480 -1.59 -15.72 -17.61
CA CYS A 480 -1.32 -17.02 -16.99
C CYS A 480 -1.15 -16.94 -15.48
N GLU A 481 -0.68 -15.82 -14.94
CA GLU A 481 -0.53 -15.58 -13.50
C GLU A 481 -1.87 -15.75 -12.75
N GLU A 482 -2.94 -15.23 -13.34
CA GLU A 482 -4.29 -15.27 -12.77
C GLU A 482 -5.14 -16.46 -13.28
N ALA A 483 -4.55 -17.38 -14.07
CA ALA A 483 -5.27 -18.50 -14.66
C ALA A 483 -5.10 -19.78 -13.85
N GLU A 484 -6.22 -20.41 -13.49
CA GLU A 484 -6.18 -21.74 -12.88
C GLU A 484 -5.58 -22.80 -13.81
N LYS A 485 -4.95 -23.80 -13.22
CA LYS A 485 -4.30 -24.93 -13.89
C LYS A 485 -5.19 -25.65 -14.93
N ASN A 486 -6.45 -25.91 -14.58
CA ASN A 486 -7.45 -26.56 -15.44
C ASN A 486 -7.77 -25.75 -16.73
N ILE A 487 -7.69 -24.42 -16.66
CA ILE A 487 -7.89 -23.51 -17.79
C ILE A 487 -6.68 -23.55 -18.72
N LEU A 488 -5.46 -23.57 -18.16
CA LEU A 488 -4.22 -23.56 -18.93
C LEU A 488 -3.88 -24.90 -19.58
N GLU A 489 -4.18 -26.03 -18.93
CA GLU A 489 -3.77 -27.37 -19.36
C GLU A 489 -4.00 -27.68 -20.86
N PRO A 490 -5.16 -27.33 -21.47
CA PRO A 490 -5.41 -27.56 -22.90
C PRO A 490 -4.49 -26.78 -23.85
N TYR A 491 -3.87 -25.69 -23.39
CA TYR A 491 -3.08 -24.75 -24.20
C TYR A 491 -1.57 -24.91 -23.99
N LEU A 492 -1.14 -25.62 -22.94
CA LEU A 492 0.28 -25.73 -22.55
C LEU A 492 1.19 -26.24 -23.67
N ASP A 493 0.74 -27.26 -24.44
CA ASP A 493 1.54 -27.83 -25.53
C ASP A 493 1.86 -26.77 -26.60
N ASP A 494 0.87 -25.96 -26.96
CA ASP A 494 0.99 -24.95 -28.01
C ASP A 494 1.80 -23.74 -27.50
N LEU A 495 1.47 -23.23 -26.31
CA LEU A 495 2.19 -22.14 -25.64
C LEU A 495 3.68 -22.42 -25.52
N LEU A 496 4.03 -23.56 -24.92
CA LEU A 496 5.43 -23.90 -24.64
C LEU A 496 6.21 -24.19 -25.92
N THR A 497 5.56 -24.73 -26.96
CA THR A 497 6.21 -24.93 -28.25
C THR A 497 6.71 -23.61 -28.85
N HIS A 498 5.91 -22.53 -28.79
CA HIS A 498 6.29 -21.22 -29.30
C HIS A 498 7.32 -20.53 -28.39
N LEU A 499 7.12 -20.58 -27.07
CA LEU A 499 8.06 -19.99 -26.11
C LEU A 499 9.45 -20.66 -26.17
N PHE A 500 9.53 -21.97 -26.41
CA PHE A 500 10.80 -22.66 -26.60
C PHE A 500 11.54 -22.21 -27.87
N GLN A 501 10.83 -21.77 -28.91
CA GLN A 501 11.46 -21.17 -30.09
C GLN A 501 12.01 -19.78 -29.77
N LEU A 502 11.30 -18.98 -28.97
CA LEU A 502 11.76 -17.67 -28.53
C LEU A 502 13.03 -17.72 -27.67
N LEU A 503 13.24 -18.79 -26.90
CA LEU A 503 14.52 -19.05 -26.21
C LEU A 503 15.72 -19.16 -27.16
N GLN A 504 15.49 -19.42 -28.45
CA GLN A 504 16.53 -19.49 -29.48
C GLN A 504 16.67 -18.18 -30.27
N SER A 505 15.94 -17.12 -29.88
CA SER A 505 16.00 -15.80 -30.53
C SER A 505 17.43 -15.24 -30.54
N PRO A 506 17.86 -14.52 -31.58
CA PRO A 506 19.13 -13.80 -31.56
C PRO A 506 19.12 -12.58 -30.62
N LYS A 507 17.94 -12.14 -30.17
CA LYS A 507 17.76 -10.97 -29.30
C LYS A 507 17.62 -11.42 -27.84
N ARG A 508 18.48 -10.88 -26.98
CA ARG A 508 18.57 -11.29 -25.57
C ARG A 508 17.30 -11.00 -24.77
N TYR A 509 16.73 -9.80 -24.91
CA TYR A 509 15.49 -9.43 -24.21
C TYR A 509 14.31 -10.34 -24.56
N VAL A 510 14.27 -10.92 -25.77
CA VAL A 510 13.26 -11.92 -26.16
C VAL A 510 13.46 -13.22 -25.40
N GLN A 511 14.72 -13.68 -25.27
CA GLN A 511 15.04 -14.87 -24.47
C GLN A 511 14.70 -14.65 -23.00
N GLU A 512 15.06 -13.49 -22.46
CA GLU A 512 14.77 -13.08 -21.08
C GLU A 512 13.26 -13.07 -20.81
N GLN A 513 12.46 -12.46 -21.70
CA GLN A 513 11.01 -12.43 -21.56
C GLN A 513 10.39 -13.82 -21.73
N ALA A 514 10.88 -14.64 -22.65
CA ALA A 514 10.43 -16.02 -22.81
C ALA A 514 10.69 -16.85 -21.55
N LEU A 515 11.84 -16.68 -20.88
CA LEU A 515 12.13 -17.33 -19.60
C LEU A 515 11.15 -16.91 -18.51
N SER A 516 10.88 -15.61 -18.36
CA SER A 516 9.90 -15.12 -17.39
C SER A 516 8.50 -15.69 -17.66
N THR A 517 8.08 -15.69 -18.93
CA THR A 517 6.76 -16.23 -19.33
C THR A 517 6.63 -17.73 -19.06
N ILE A 518 7.67 -18.51 -19.39
CA ILE A 518 7.69 -19.94 -19.10
C ILE A 518 7.67 -20.19 -17.58
N ALA A 519 8.37 -19.35 -16.80
CA ALA A 519 8.42 -19.46 -15.35
C ALA A 519 7.03 -19.25 -14.73
N THR A 520 6.30 -18.21 -15.14
CA THR A 520 4.91 -17.96 -14.71
C THR A 520 3.98 -19.11 -15.11
N ILE A 521 4.05 -19.58 -16.36
CA ILE A 521 3.25 -20.72 -16.81
C ILE A 521 3.56 -21.98 -15.99
N ALA A 522 4.82 -22.22 -15.63
CA ALA A 522 5.20 -23.35 -14.82
C ALA A 522 4.61 -23.28 -13.41
N ASP A 523 4.62 -22.09 -12.80
CA ASP A 523 4.03 -21.86 -11.47
C ASP A 523 2.52 -22.13 -11.49
N SER A 524 1.77 -21.53 -12.43
CA SER A 524 0.31 -21.71 -12.54
C SER A 524 -0.13 -23.10 -13.00
N ALA A 525 0.67 -23.78 -13.84
CA ALA A 525 0.36 -25.14 -14.31
C ALA A 525 0.70 -26.24 -13.30
N GLU A 526 1.55 -25.93 -12.31
CA GLU A 526 2.01 -26.85 -11.26
C GLU A 526 2.45 -28.23 -11.84
N ALA A 527 1.94 -29.33 -11.27
CA ALA A 527 2.23 -30.69 -11.69
C ALA A 527 1.92 -30.99 -13.17
N ALA A 528 1.04 -30.23 -13.84
CA ALA A 528 0.78 -30.41 -15.28
C ALA A 528 2.01 -30.06 -16.13
N PHE A 529 2.91 -29.21 -15.60
CA PHE A 529 4.16 -28.84 -16.27
C PHE A 529 5.18 -30.00 -16.35
N SER A 530 5.00 -31.07 -15.57
CA SER A 530 5.92 -32.22 -15.48
C SER A 530 6.21 -32.89 -16.84
N LYS A 531 5.28 -32.80 -17.80
CA LYS A 531 5.44 -33.29 -19.18
C LYS A 531 6.57 -32.60 -19.95
N TYR A 532 6.83 -31.32 -19.66
CA TYR A 532 7.76 -30.48 -20.43
C TYR A 532 9.16 -30.41 -19.81
N TYR A 533 9.29 -30.88 -18.56
CA TYR A 533 10.53 -30.87 -17.78
C TYR A 533 11.75 -31.40 -18.56
N ASP A 534 11.63 -32.58 -19.18
CA ASP A 534 12.75 -33.28 -19.83
C ASP A 534 13.29 -32.52 -21.06
N THR A 535 12.51 -31.58 -21.61
CA THR A 535 12.92 -30.75 -22.75
C THR A 535 13.58 -29.46 -22.27
N LEU A 536 12.99 -28.82 -21.26
CA LEU A 536 13.37 -27.46 -20.86
C LEU A 536 14.51 -27.42 -19.85
N MET A 537 14.49 -28.28 -18.83
CA MET A 537 15.48 -28.22 -17.75
C MET A 537 16.93 -28.34 -18.28
N PRO A 538 17.26 -29.23 -19.25
CA PRO A 538 18.60 -29.25 -19.85
C PRO A 538 19.02 -27.95 -20.55
N LEU A 539 18.07 -27.22 -21.16
CA LEU A 539 18.34 -25.92 -21.79
C LEU A 539 18.71 -24.88 -20.72
N LEU A 540 17.96 -24.84 -19.61
CA LEU A 540 18.23 -23.93 -18.49
C LEU A 540 19.60 -24.21 -17.86
N PHE A 541 19.94 -25.49 -17.62
CA PHE A 541 21.29 -25.87 -17.18
C PHE A 541 22.36 -25.38 -18.16
N SER A 542 22.11 -25.51 -19.47
CA SER A 542 23.05 -25.02 -20.48
C SER A 542 23.24 -23.50 -20.42
N VAL A 543 22.18 -22.71 -20.20
CA VAL A 543 22.27 -21.25 -20.04
C VAL A 543 23.06 -20.88 -18.79
N LEU A 544 22.76 -21.54 -17.65
CA LEU A 544 23.44 -21.29 -16.38
C LEU A 544 24.93 -21.69 -16.37
N GLN A 545 25.34 -22.60 -17.26
CA GLN A 545 26.72 -23.05 -17.44
C GLN A 545 27.52 -22.23 -18.46
N GLN A 546 26.92 -21.22 -19.11
CA GLN A 546 27.65 -20.32 -20.02
C GLN A 546 28.71 -19.49 -19.27
N GLU A 547 29.50 -18.69 -19.98
CA GLU A 547 30.45 -17.77 -19.34
C GLU A 547 29.69 -16.64 -18.62
N ASN A 548 30.15 -16.29 -17.40
CA ASN A 548 29.58 -15.20 -16.60
C ASN A 548 30.09 -13.84 -17.09
N THR A 549 29.59 -13.38 -18.24
CA THR A 549 29.86 -12.04 -18.81
C THR A 549 28.79 -11.06 -18.35
N LYS A 550 29.11 -9.76 -18.26
CA LYS A 550 28.18 -8.73 -17.75
C LYS A 550 26.86 -8.71 -18.52
N GLU A 551 26.97 -8.89 -19.83
CA GLU A 551 25.86 -8.91 -20.78
C GLU A 551 24.90 -10.09 -20.52
N LEU A 552 25.40 -11.24 -20.06
CA LEU A 552 24.58 -12.45 -19.85
C LEU A 552 24.06 -12.60 -18.42
N ARG A 553 24.43 -11.72 -17.48
CA ARG A 553 24.06 -11.83 -16.06
C ARG A 553 22.54 -11.88 -15.87
N LEU A 554 21.80 -10.97 -16.50
CA LEU A 554 20.34 -10.91 -16.38
C LEU A 554 19.67 -12.15 -16.98
N LEU A 555 20.11 -12.59 -18.17
CA LEU A 555 19.65 -13.83 -18.78
C LEU A 555 19.87 -15.05 -17.87
N ARG A 556 21.06 -15.15 -17.23
CA ARG A 556 21.36 -16.22 -16.26
C ARG A 556 20.49 -16.10 -15.01
N ALA A 557 20.23 -14.89 -14.52
CA ALA A 557 19.35 -14.60 -13.39
C ALA A 557 17.90 -15.04 -13.66
N LYS A 558 17.36 -14.71 -14.83
CA LYS A 558 16.02 -15.19 -15.24
C LYS A 558 15.99 -16.70 -15.49
N ALA A 559 17.08 -17.29 -15.98
CA ALA A 559 17.18 -18.74 -16.19
C ALA A 559 17.20 -19.52 -14.86
N MET A 560 17.88 -19.02 -13.82
CA MET A 560 17.87 -19.66 -12.49
C MET A 560 16.50 -19.54 -11.83
N GLU A 561 15.83 -18.41 -11.98
CA GLU A 561 14.46 -18.23 -11.51
C GLU A 561 13.52 -19.22 -12.19
N CYS A 562 13.54 -19.28 -13.52
CA CYS A 562 12.73 -20.23 -14.29
C CYS A 562 13.00 -21.68 -13.84
N ALA A 563 14.28 -22.06 -13.68
CA ALA A 563 14.64 -23.40 -13.23
C ALA A 563 14.10 -23.74 -11.83
N THR A 564 14.13 -22.78 -10.90
CA THR A 564 13.66 -23.00 -9.52
C THR A 564 12.15 -22.94 -9.37
N LEU A 565 11.44 -22.16 -10.20
CA LEU A 565 9.97 -22.19 -10.27
C LEU A 565 9.47 -23.50 -10.88
N ILE A 566 10.09 -23.98 -11.96
CA ILE A 566 9.83 -25.32 -12.49
C ILE A 566 10.09 -26.38 -11.42
N ALA A 567 11.17 -26.24 -10.66
CA ALA A 567 11.49 -27.16 -9.57
C ALA A 567 10.39 -27.22 -8.51
N LEU A 568 9.82 -26.07 -8.16
CA LEU A 568 8.69 -25.95 -7.24
C LEU A 568 7.43 -26.60 -7.80
N ALA A 569 7.10 -26.30 -9.06
CA ALA A 569 5.90 -26.79 -9.75
C ALA A 569 5.86 -28.33 -9.91
N VAL A 570 6.98 -28.94 -10.33
CA VAL A 570 7.02 -30.40 -10.60
C VAL A 570 7.41 -31.24 -9.38
N GLY A 571 7.99 -30.60 -8.35
CA GLY A 571 8.37 -31.22 -7.10
C GLY A 571 9.65 -32.08 -7.15
N LYS A 572 10.21 -32.32 -5.96
CA LYS A 572 11.48 -33.03 -5.75
C LYS A 572 11.57 -34.41 -6.41
N GLU A 573 10.47 -35.18 -6.39
CA GLU A 573 10.46 -36.54 -6.96
C GLU A 573 10.73 -36.53 -8.47
N ARG A 574 10.18 -35.56 -9.19
CA ARG A 574 10.38 -35.43 -10.64
C ARG A 574 11.80 -34.96 -10.98
N LEU A 575 12.39 -34.10 -10.15
CA LEU A 575 13.76 -33.61 -10.36
C LEU A 575 14.80 -34.72 -10.19
N GLY A 576 14.60 -35.64 -9.25
CA GLY A 576 15.58 -36.68 -8.94
C GLY A 576 16.96 -36.09 -8.61
N ASN A 577 17.99 -36.46 -9.38
CA ASN A 577 19.35 -35.97 -9.16
C ASN A 577 19.53 -34.49 -9.54
N ASP A 578 18.67 -33.95 -10.40
CA ASP A 578 18.80 -32.57 -10.88
C ASP A 578 18.56 -31.56 -9.76
N ALA A 579 17.80 -31.92 -8.71
CA ALA A 579 17.60 -31.05 -7.56
C ALA A 579 18.92 -30.71 -6.85
N MET A 580 19.78 -31.72 -6.65
CA MET A 580 21.10 -31.52 -6.05
C MET A 580 22.06 -30.82 -7.03
N ASN A 581 22.00 -31.16 -8.32
CA ASN A 581 22.82 -30.51 -9.34
C ASN A 581 22.50 -29.01 -9.46
N LEU A 582 21.21 -28.65 -9.41
CA LEU A 582 20.75 -27.27 -9.48
C LEU A 582 21.24 -26.49 -8.27
N VAL A 583 21.06 -27.00 -7.05
CA VAL A 583 21.57 -26.35 -5.84
C VAL A 583 23.09 -26.18 -5.85
N GLN A 584 23.84 -27.18 -6.32
CA GLN A 584 25.29 -27.07 -6.44
C GLN A 584 25.70 -26.01 -7.47
N LEU A 585 24.92 -25.86 -8.56
CA LEU A 585 25.13 -24.82 -9.56
C LEU A 585 24.82 -23.43 -8.99
N LEU A 586 23.70 -23.25 -8.28
CA LEU A 586 23.35 -22.00 -7.59
C LEU A 586 24.45 -21.59 -6.59
N ALA A 587 24.95 -22.52 -5.79
CA ALA A 587 26.06 -22.27 -4.87
C ALA A 587 27.34 -21.84 -5.60
N THR A 588 27.61 -22.41 -6.78
CA THR A 588 28.76 -22.01 -7.61
C THR A 588 28.57 -20.59 -8.16
N ILE A 589 27.37 -20.25 -8.61
CA ILE A 589 27.05 -18.90 -9.10
C ILE A 589 27.19 -17.90 -7.96
N GLN A 590 26.63 -18.17 -6.78
CA GLN A 590 26.77 -17.29 -5.60
C GLN A 590 28.23 -16.99 -5.26
N GLN A 591 29.10 -18.01 -5.28
CA GLN A 591 30.54 -17.84 -5.02
C GLN A 591 31.28 -17.06 -6.11
N SER A 592 30.72 -16.98 -7.32
CA SER A 592 31.30 -16.25 -8.44
C SER A 592 30.91 -14.78 -8.49
N ILE A 593 29.93 -14.36 -7.69
CA ILE A 593 29.49 -12.96 -7.60
C ILE A 593 30.53 -12.17 -6.80
N THR A 594 31.17 -11.23 -7.47
CA THR A 594 32.15 -10.30 -6.88
C THR A 594 31.76 -8.84 -7.03
N ASP A 595 30.89 -8.54 -7.99
CA ASP A 595 30.44 -7.19 -8.28
C ASP A 595 29.17 -6.91 -7.46
N PRO A 596 29.10 -5.80 -6.71
CA PRO A 596 27.91 -5.42 -5.94
C PRO A 596 26.65 -5.27 -6.82
N ASP A 597 26.82 -4.82 -8.06
CA ASP A 597 25.72 -4.55 -9.01
C ASP A 597 25.40 -5.77 -9.91
N ASP A 598 25.80 -6.99 -9.54
CA ASP A 598 25.45 -8.19 -10.30
C ASP A 598 23.97 -8.58 -10.03
N PRO A 599 23.07 -8.50 -11.03
CA PRO A 599 21.65 -8.79 -10.82
C PRO A 599 21.39 -10.24 -10.38
N GLN A 600 22.33 -11.16 -10.62
CA GLN A 600 22.20 -12.55 -10.17
C GLN A 600 22.09 -12.66 -8.64
N ALA A 601 22.64 -11.70 -7.87
CA ALA A 601 22.60 -11.73 -6.42
C ALA A 601 21.17 -11.72 -5.88
N GLN A 602 20.33 -10.78 -6.35
CA GLN A 602 18.94 -10.64 -5.92
C GLN A 602 18.11 -11.87 -6.32
N TYR A 603 18.23 -12.32 -7.58
CA TYR A 603 17.50 -13.51 -8.06
C TYR A 603 17.89 -14.79 -7.30
N LEU A 604 19.16 -14.94 -6.91
CA LEU A 604 19.62 -16.09 -6.12
C LEU A 604 18.90 -16.19 -4.78
N MET A 605 18.56 -15.07 -4.15
CA MET A 605 17.88 -15.07 -2.85
C MET A 605 16.53 -15.77 -2.96
N HIS A 606 15.71 -15.40 -3.95
CA HIS A 606 14.43 -16.07 -4.24
C HIS A 606 14.62 -17.54 -4.62
N CYS A 607 15.64 -17.83 -5.45
CA CYS A 607 15.96 -19.20 -5.86
C CYS A 607 16.25 -20.10 -4.65
N TRP A 608 16.93 -19.59 -3.63
CA TRP A 608 17.20 -20.35 -2.41
C TRP A 608 15.94 -20.62 -1.58
N GLY A 609 15.05 -19.64 -1.45
CA GLY A 609 13.74 -19.83 -0.82
C GLY A 609 12.93 -20.93 -1.50
N ARG A 610 12.84 -20.90 -2.84
CA ARG A 610 12.15 -21.92 -3.65
C ARG A 610 12.79 -23.30 -3.49
N MET A 611 14.12 -23.39 -3.57
CA MET A 611 14.82 -24.68 -3.40
C MET A 611 14.73 -25.23 -1.98
N CYS A 612 14.62 -24.38 -0.95
CA CYS A 612 14.32 -24.81 0.41
C CYS A 612 12.95 -25.48 0.48
N ARG A 613 11.90 -24.86 -0.09
CA ARG A 613 10.55 -25.44 -0.19
C ARG A 613 10.55 -26.80 -0.93
N VAL A 614 11.30 -26.90 -2.03
CA VAL A 614 11.41 -28.15 -2.82
C VAL A 614 12.11 -29.26 -2.03
N LEU A 615 13.23 -28.96 -1.38
CA LEU A 615 14.09 -29.99 -0.77
C LEU A 615 13.68 -30.37 0.66
N GLY A 616 13.04 -29.45 1.38
CA GLY A 616 12.76 -29.59 2.81
C GLY A 616 14.03 -29.83 3.61
N ALA A 617 14.06 -30.89 4.42
CA ALA A 617 15.21 -31.23 5.26
C ALA A 617 16.51 -31.52 4.48
N ASP A 618 16.44 -31.88 3.20
CA ASP A 618 17.64 -32.09 2.38
C ASP A 618 18.35 -30.78 2.02
N PHE A 619 17.74 -29.63 2.33
CA PHE A 619 18.36 -28.31 2.18
C PHE A 619 19.38 -27.98 3.29
N LEU A 620 19.28 -28.65 4.45
CA LEU A 620 20.10 -28.34 5.64
C LEU A 620 21.62 -28.25 5.38
N PRO A 621 22.24 -29.11 4.55
CA PRO A 621 23.68 -29.01 4.27
C PRO A 621 24.13 -27.71 3.60
N PHE A 622 23.21 -26.99 2.94
CA PHE A 622 23.51 -25.75 2.19
C PHE A 622 23.30 -24.49 3.03
N LEU A 623 22.51 -24.59 4.10
CA LEU A 623 22.17 -23.47 4.98
C LEU A 623 23.39 -22.71 5.54
N PRO A 624 24.52 -23.35 5.92
CA PRO A 624 25.72 -22.63 6.36
C PRO A 624 26.35 -21.71 5.30
N ALA A 625 26.11 -21.96 4.00
CA ALA A 625 26.59 -21.10 2.92
C ALA A 625 25.58 -19.99 2.54
N VAL A 626 24.29 -20.23 2.79
CA VAL A 626 23.19 -19.31 2.45
C VAL A 626 22.93 -18.30 3.57
N MET A 627 23.06 -18.69 4.84
CA MET A 627 22.76 -17.82 5.98
C MET A 627 23.68 -16.60 6.11
N PRO A 628 25.01 -16.66 5.91
CA PRO A 628 25.86 -15.49 6.10
C PRO A 628 25.50 -14.27 5.22
N PRO A 629 25.38 -14.39 3.87
CA PRO A 629 24.98 -13.24 3.04
C PRO A 629 23.55 -12.77 3.36
N LEU A 630 22.66 -13.69 3.73
CA LEU A 630 21.30 -13.34 4.11
C LEU A 630 21.25 -12.51 5.40
N MET A 631 22.04 -12.89 6.41
CA MET A 631 22.14 -12.15 7.68
C MET A 631 22.78 -10.78 7.49
N GLU A 632 23.73 -10.65 6.56
CA GLU A 632 24.33 -9.35 6.20
C GLU A 632 23.26 -8.39 5.68
N LEU A 633 22.49 -8.81 4.67
CA LEU A 633 21.41 -8.00 4.08
C LEU A 633 20.28 -7.73 5.08
N ALA A 634 19.83 -8.73 5.83
CA ALA A 634 18.80 -8.56 6.85
C ALA A 634 19.23 -7.61 7.98
N SER A 635 20.54 -7.50 8.24
CA SER A 635 21.11 -6.60 9.25
C SER A 635 21.49 -5.22 8.70
N ALA A 636 21.22 -4.94 7.42
CA ALA A 636 21.53 -3.67 6.79
C ALA A 636 20.90 -2.51 7.57
N LYS A 637 21.66 -1.42 7.67
CA LYS A 637 21.20 -0.16 8.28
C LYS A 637 20.62 0.72 7.18
N ALA A 638 19.68 1.57 7.53
CA ALA A 638 19.23 2.62 6.62
C ALA A 638 20.40 3.55 6.29
N ASP A 639 20.64 3.74 4.99
CA ASP A 639 21.50 4.80 4.49
C ASP A 639 20.66 6.08 4.38
N ILE A 640 21.00 7.05 5.22
CA ILE A 640 20.22 8.27 5.45
C ILE A 640 21.14 9.45 5.23
N GLN A 641 20.80 10.28 4.27
CA GLN A 641 21.50 11.52 3.97
C GLN A 641 20.62 12.71 4.35
N LEU A 642 21.15 13.60 5.17
CA LEU A 642 20.50 14.88 5.45
C LEU A 642 20.93 15.87 4.36
N LEU A 643 19.99 16.31 3.54
CA LEU A 643 20.20 17.23 2.43
C LEU A 643 19.80 18.64 2.85
N ASP A 644 20.76 19.56 2.76
CA ASP A 644 20.66 20.91 3.33
C ASP A 644 20.44 22.01 2.26
N ASP A 645 20.45 21.68 0.96
CA ASP A 645 20.12 22.59 -0.15
C ASP A 645 19.57 21.91 -1.41
N GLU A 646 18.96 22.72 -2.29
CA GLU A 646 18.27 22.30 -3.51
C GLU A 646 19.19 21.53 -4.49
N GLU A 647 20.48 21.87 -4.60
CA GLU A 647 21.41 21.18 -5.50
C GLU A 647 21.69 19.74 -5.03
N GLN A 648 21.80 19.52 -3.71
CA GLN A 648 21.94 18.17 -3.15
C GLN A 648 20.65 17.36 -3.33
N VAL A 649 19.49 18.01 -3.17
CA VAL A 649 18.18 17.37 -3.39
C VAL A 649 18.05 16.93 -4.84
N GLU A 650 18.34 17.80 -5.81
CA GLU A 650 18.30 17.47 -7.24
C GLU A 650 19.27 16.34 -7.61
N GLN A 651 20.49 16.33 -7.05
CA GLN A 651 21.46 15.26 -7.29
C GLN A 651 20.96 13.90 -6.79
N VAL A 652 20.45 13.84 -5.56
CA VAL A 652 19.95 12.59 -4.99
C VAL A 652 18.65 12.16 -5.65
N GLN A 653 17.80 13.10 -6.09
CA GLN A 653 16.58 12.80 -6.82
C GLN A 653 16.85 12.13 -8.18
N GLN A 654 18.01 12.39 -8.78
CA GLN A 654 18.45 11.75 -10.02
C GLN A 654 19.09 10.37 -9.78
N GLU A 655 19.42 10.01 -8.53
CA GLU A 655 19.94 8.69 -8.20
C GLU A 655 18.79 7.70 -7.99
N GLU A 656 18.81 6.58 -8.73
CA GLU A 656 17.82 5.51 -8.56
C GLU A 656 17.86 4.91 -7.15
N GLY A 657 16.68 4.60 -6.61
CA GLY A 657 16.53 3.94 -5.31
C GLY A 657 16.68 4.86 -4.09
N TRP A 658 16.57 6.18 -4.28
CA TRP A 658 16.49 7.17 -3.20
C TRP A 658 15.09 7.78 -3.12
N GLU A 659 14.59 7.91 -1.89
CA GLU A 659 13.37 8.63 -1.57
C GLU A 659 13.68 9.86 -0.72
N LEU A 660 13.01 10.98 -1.02
CA LEU A 660 13.25 12.27 -0.39
C LEU A 660 12.09 12.65 0.52
N VAL A 661 12.33 12.64 1.83
CA VAL A 661 11.32 12.97 2.84
C VAL A 661 11.59 14.35 3.43
N PRO A 662 10.67 15.33 3.31
CA PRO A 662 10.83 16.63 3.94
C PRO A 662 10.71 16.53 5.47
N LEU A 663 11.71 17.03 6.20
CA LEU A 663 11.74 17.09 7.65
C LEU A 663 12.14 18.49 8.14
N LYS A 664 11.16 19.28 8.63
CA LYS A 664 11.38 20.58 9.31
C LYS A 664 12.29 21.55 8.53
N GLY A 665 12.04 21.72 7.23
CA GLY A 665 12.82 22.60 6.36
C GLY A 665 14.13 22.00 5.83
N LYS A 666 14.42 20.74 6.15
CA LYS A 666 15.47 19.93 5.52
C LYS A 666 14.84 18.79 4.73
N VAL A 667 15.62 18.13 3.88
CA VAL A 667 15.18 16.92 3.18
C VAL A 667 16.05 15.76 3.62
N ILE A 668 15.44 14.62 3.91
CA ILE A 668 16.14 13.37 4.20
C ILE A 668 16.08 12.51 2.95
N GLY A 669 17.24 12.19 2.38
CA GLY A 669 17.37 11.10 1.41
C GLY A 669 17.47 9.78 2.14
N ILE A 670 16.62 8.82 1.78
CA ILE A 670 16.62 7.44 2.28
C ILE A 670 16.86 6.51 1.09
N LYS A 671 17.89 5.67 1.15
CA LYS A 671 18.16 4.69 0.09
C LYS A 671 17.24 3.47 0.22
N THR A 672 16.05 3.54 -0.38
CA THR A 672 14.99 2.51 -0.30
C THR A 672 15.41 1.17 -0.89
N SER A 673 16.24 1.15 -1.94
CA SER A 673 16.70 -0.10 -2.56
C SER A 673 17.41 -1.05 -1.59
N THR A 674 18.14 -0.51 -0.61
CA THR A 674 18.82 -1.30 0.43
C THR A 674 17.84 -1.84 1.47
N LEU A 675 16.71 -1.14 1.66
CA LEU A 675 15.65 -1.54 2.57
C LEU A 675 14.76 -2.62 1.95
N ASP A 676 14.60 -2.61 0.63
CA ASP A 676 13.96 -3.70 -0.13
C ASP A 676 14.77 -4.99 -0.06
N ASP A 677 16.09 -4.92 -0.25
CA ASP A 677 16.98 -6.08 -0.08
C ASP A 677 16.90 -6.63 1.37
N LYS A 678 16.80 -5.74 2.36
CA LYS A 678 16.60 -6.12 3.77
C LYS A 678 15.24 -6.80 3.99
N HIS A 679 14.16 -6.24 3.45
CA HIS A 679 12.81 -6.80 3.50
C HIS A 679 12.82 -8.23 2.94
N MET A 680 13.38 -8.40 1.73
CA MET A 680 13.52 -9.69 1.05
C MET A 680 14.32 -10.69 1.88
N ALA A 681 15.42 -10.25 2.49
CA ALA A 681 16.25 -11.10 3.32
C ALA A 681 15.49 -11.64 4.54
N ILE A 682 14.64 -10.81 5.17
CA ILE A 682 13.82 -11.21 6.31
C ILE A 682 12.70 -12.15 5.86
N GLU A 683 12.07 -11.89 4.70
CA GLU A 683 11.07 -12.79 4.12
C GLU A 683 11.61 -14.21 3.93
N LEU A 684 12.84 -14.35 3.44
CA LEU A 684 13.47 -15.66 3.29
C LEU A 684 13.75 -16.34 4.63
N LEU A 685 14.06 -15.58 5.69
CA LEU A 685 14.18 -16.11 7.04
C LEU A 685 12.84 -16.67 7.55
N VAL A 686 11.71 -16.03 7.22
CA VAL A 686 10.35 -16.55 7.48
C VAL A 686 10.19 -17.90 6.79
N VAL A 687 10.51 -17.97 5.49
CA VAL A 687 10.39 -19.22 4.69
C VAL A 687 11.25 -20.34 5.27
N TYR A 688 12.50 -20.08 5.63
CA TYR A 688 13.37 -21.10 6.21
C TYR A 688 12.88 -21.59 7.56
N ALA A 689 12.38 -20.70 8.42
CA ALA A 689 11.80 -21.08 9.71
C ALA A 689 10.54 -21.95 9.54
N GLN A 690 9.68 -21.61 8.58
CA GLN A 690 8.47 -22.35 8.25
C GLN A 690 8.76 -23.74 7.67
N VAL A 691 9.63 -23.82 6.67
CA VAL A 691 9.88 -25.06 5.91
C VAL A 691 10.76 -26.04 6.68
N LEU A 692 11.82 -25.54 7.33
CA LEU A 692 12.78 -26.40 8.05
C LEU A 692 12.32 -26.67 9.49
N GLU A 693 11.31 -25.95 9.97
CA GLU A 693 10.69 -26.12 11.28
C GLU A 693 11.75 -26.22 12.41
N GLY A 694 11.69 -27.25 13.25
CA GLY A 694 12.63 -27.46 14.35
C GLY A 694 14.10 -27.58 13.91
N ALA A 695 14.38 -27.90 12.64
CA ALA A 695 15.75 -27.98 12.15
C ALA A 695 16.40 -26.59 11.95
N PHE A 696 15.61 -25.50 11.91
CA PHE A 696 16.11 -24.13 11.83
C PHE A 696 16.58 -23.56 13.17
N ALA A 697 16.36 -24.27 14.28
CA ALA A 697 16.73 -23.83 15.63
C ALA A 697 18.19 -23.37 15.81
N PRO A 698 19.22 -23.85 15.09
CA PRO A 698 20.57 -23.31 15.25
C PRO A 698 20.70 -21.80 14.96
N TYR A 699 19.78 -21.21 14.17
CA TYR A 699 19.84 -19.81 13.73
C TYR A 699 18.84 -18.90 14.43
N VAL A 700 17.76 -19.45 14.97
CA VAL A 700 16.61 -18.67 15.47
C VAL A 700 16.97 -17.65 16.56
N ALA A 701 17.81 -17.98 17.56
CA ALA A 701 18.17 -17.00 18.59
C ALA A 701 18.88 -15.78 18.00
N GLU A 702 19.82 -16.00 17.07
CA GLU A 702 20.54 -14.92 16.42
C GLU A 702 19.63 -14.08 15.52
N VAL A 703 18.76 -14.73 14.75
CA VAL A 703 17.77 -14.05 13.90
C VAL A 703 16.78 -13.25 14.75
N MET A 704 16.27 -13.81 15.84
CA MET A 704 15.34 -13.12 16.73
C MET A 704 15.97 -11.85 17.31
N GLU A 705 17.17 -11.98 17.89
CA GLU A 705 17.84 -10.88 18.60
C GLU A 705 18.36 -9.79 17.67
N LYS A 706 18.97 -10.15 16.53
CA LYS A 706 19.66 -9.19 15.66
C LYS A 706 18.79 -8.65 14.53
N ILE A 707 17.76 -9.38 14.13
CA ILE A 707 16.99 -9.10 12.91
C ILE A 707 15.53 -8.81 13.24
N ALA A 708 14.79 -9.82 13.73
CA ALA A 708 13.34 -9.72 13.86
C ALA A 708 12.94 -8.66 14.90
N LEU A 709 13.44 -8.73 16.14
CA LEU A 709 13.06 -7.78 17.20
C LEU A 709 13.50 -6.33 16.91
N PRO A 710 14.74 -6.06 16.41
CA PRO A 710 15.10 -4.71 15.97
C PRO A 710 14.30 -4.25 14.75
N GLY A 711 13.93 -5.18 13.85
CA GLY A 711 13.15 -4.92 12.65
C GLY A 711 11.74 -4.40 12.96
N LEU A 712 11.11 -4.86 14.05
CA LEU A 712 9.81 -4.33 14.51
C LEU A 712 9.83 -2.82 14.80
N ALA A 713 10.98 -2.27 15.19
CA ALA A 713 11.14 -0.86 15.53
C ALA A 713 11.87 -0.06 14.42
N PHE A 714 11.92 -0.59 13.20
CA PHE A 714 12.64 0.02 12.08
C PHE A 714 11.79 1.10 11.39
N PHE A 715 11.84 2.32 11.92
CA PHE A 715 11.02 3.47 11.50
C PHE A 715 11.19 3.97 10.05
N PHE A 716 12.17 3.48 9.30
CA PHE A 716 12.49 4.00 7.97
C PHE A 716 11.81 3.24 6.84
N HIS A 717 11.17 2.10 7.12
CA HIS A 717 10.57 1.26 6.08
C HIS A 717 9.50 0.33 6.64
N ASP A 718 8.24 0.55 6.25
CA ASP A 718 7.07 -0.17 6.76
C ASP A 718 7.10 -1.65 6.37
N PRO A 719 7.44 -2.03 5.12
CA PRO A 719 7.58 -3.44 4.75
C PRO A 719 8.58 -4.21 5.62
N VAL A 720 9.68 -3.57 6.07
CA VAL A 720 10.66 -4.22 6.96
C VAL A 720 10.04 -4.51 8.33
N ARG A 721 9.21 -3.61 8.87
CA ARG A 721 8.50 -3.82 10.14
C ARG A 721 7.51 -4.97 10.00
N VAL A 722 6.68 -4.95 8.95
CA VAL A 722 5.66 -5.98 8.68
C VAL A 722 6.28 -7.36 8.50
N VAL A 723 7.31 -7.52 7.66
CA VAL A 723 7.95 -8.84 7.47
C VAL A 723 8.68 -9.33 8.73
N SER A 724 9.20 -8.42 9.54
CA SER A 724 9.78 -8.77 10.85
C SER A 724 8.71 -9.27 11.81
N ALA A 725 7.52 -8.67 11.80
CA ALA A 725 6.35 -9.10 12.54
C ALA A 725 5.93 -10.52 12.15
N LYS A 726 5.91 -10.83 10.85
CA LYS A 726 5.65 -12.19 10.33
C LYS A 726 6.73 -13.20 10.71
N CYS A 727 7.98 -12.77 10.92
CA CYS A 727 9.11 -13.63 11.26
C CYS A 727 9.06 -14.14 12.72
N VAL A 728 8.70 -13.28 13.68
CA VAL A 728 8.69 -13.62 15.12
C VAL A 728 7.91 -14.91 15.46
N PRO A 729 6.63 -15.10 15.08
CA PRO A 729 5.88 -16.30 15.42
C PRO A 729 6.48 -17.57 14.77
N GLN A 730 7.05 -17.47 13.57
CA GLN A 730 7.68 -18.61 12.89
C GLN A 730 8.97 -19.05 13.59
N LEU A 731 9.77 -18.11 14.06
CA LEU A 731 10.96 -18.38 14.87
C LEU A 731 10.59 -19.04 16.21
N LEU A 732 9.56 -18.53 16.91
CA LEU A 732 9.05 -19.14 18.13
C LEU A 732 8.55 -20.58 17.88
N ASN A 733 7.84 -20.80 16.77
CA ASN A 733 7.33 -22.13 16.40
C ASN A 733 8.46 -23.11 16.07
N SER A 734 9.50 -22.67 15.34
CA SER A 734 10.71 -23.45 15.07
C SER A 734 11.37 -23.89 16.39
N TYR A 735 11.58 -22.96 17.33
CA TYR A 735 12.13 -23.30 18.65
C TYR A 735 11.24 -24.26 19.45
N LYS A 736 9.92 -24.02 19.44
CA LYS A 736 8.95 -24.89 20.10
C LYS A 736 8.99 -26.31 19.54
N LYS A 737 9.13 -26.48 18.23
CA LYS A 737 9.25 -27.81 17.59
C LYS A 737 10.57 -28.50 17.93
N ALA A 738 11.66 -27.74 18.06
CA ALA A 738 12.98 -28.29 18.39
C ALA A 738 13.14 -28.69 19.87
N PHE A 739 12.64 -27.87 20.79
CA PHE A 739 12.89 -28.02 22.24
C PHE A 739 11.66 -28.41 23.06
N GLY A 740 10.46 -28.30 22.48
CA GLY A 740 9.18 -28.53 23.17
C GLY A 740 8.71 -27.34 24.01
N ASN A 741 7.50 -27.46 24.55
CA ASN A 741 6.88 -26.48 25.44
C ASN A 741 6.21 -27.21 26.62
N PRO A 742 6.68 -27.04 27.88
CA PRO A 742 7.69 -26.06 28.30
C PRO A 742 9.13 -26.51 28.05
N SER A 743 10.03 -25.56 27.77
CA SER A 743 11.50 -25.74 27.76
C SER A 743 12.20 -24.45 28.22
N GLU A 744 13.40 -24.55 28.82
CA GLU A 744 14.16 -23.38 29.27
C GLU A 744 14.60 -22.50 28.10
N GLN A 745 14.93 -23.12 26.96
CA GLN A 745 15.33 -22.45 25.73
C GLN A 745 14.19 -21.60 25.16
N LEU A 746 12.98 -22.18 25.05
CA LEU A 746 11.81 -21.46 24.56
C LEU A 746 11.39 -20.36 25.53
N ALA A 747 11.41 -20.63 26.84
CA ALA A 747 11.09 -19.62 27.86
C ALA A 747 12.07 -18.44 27.82
N GLY A 748 13.37 -18.71 27.65
CA GLY A 748 14.40 -17.68 27.51
C GLY A 748 14.18 -16.79 26.29
N LEU A 749 13.82 -17.38 25.14
CA LEU A 749 13.49 -16.64 23.93
C LEU A 749 12.22 -15.81 24.10
N TRP A 750 11.18 -16.40 24.69
CA TRP A 750 9.88 -15.76 24.87
C TRP A 750 9.94 -14.53 25.78
N ASN A 751 10.67 -14.60 26.90
CA ASN A 751 10.71 -13.52 27.88
C ASN A 751 11.17 -12.18 27.28
N GLY A 752 12.21 -12.18 26.44
CA GLY A 752 12.65 -10.95 25.75
C GLY A 752 11.74 -10.57 24.59
N THR A 753 11.12 -11.55 23.93
CA THR A 753 10.22 -11.33 22.79
C THR A 753 8.93 -10.62 23.23
N ILE A 754 8.26 -11.10 24.28
CA ILE A 754 6.97 -10.55 24.72
C ILE A 754 7.09 -9.10 25.20
N GLU A 755 8.17 -8.74 25.88
CA GLU A 755 8.42 -7.36 26.29
C GLU A 755 8.50 -6.43 25.07
N LYS A 756 9.19 -6.87 24.01
CA LYS A 756 9.33 -6.07 22.79
C LYS A 756 8.03 -5.99 21.99
N LEU A 757 7.26 -7.08 21.90
CA LEU A 757 5.96 -7.06 21.23
C LEU A 757 5.02 -6.05 21.88
N LEU A 758 4.93 -6.05 23.21
CA LEU A 758 4.09 -5.11 23.96
C LEU A 758 4.54 -3.65 23.80
N GLU A 759 5.86 -3.41 23.75
CA GLU A 759 6.42 -2.07 23.49
C GLU A 759 5.96 -1.55 22.11
N VAL A 760 6.08 -2.37 21.07
CA VAL A 760 5.77 -1.97 19.69
C VAL A 760 4.28 -1.68 19.49
N LEU A 761 3.38 -2.42 20.14
CA LEU A 761 1.93 -2.13 20.12
C LEU A 761 1.57 -0.72 20.62
N SER A 762 2.44 -0.10 21.43
CA SER A 762 2.23 1.26 21.94
C SER A 762 2.95 2.35 21.16
N ALA A 763 3.92 1.97 20.31
CA ALA A 763 4.84 2.91 19.67
C ALA A 763 4.64 3.04 18.16
N GLU A 764 3.90 2.12 17.54
CA GLU A 764 3.65 2.07 16.11
C GLU A 764 2.66 3.18 15.66
N PRO A 765 3.09 4.16 14.84
CA PRO A 765 2.21 5.25 14.40
C PRO A 765 1.27 4.90 13.24
N ALA A 766 1.61 3.93 12.39
CA ALA A 766 0.84 3.58 11.19
C ALA A 766 -0.22 2.53 11.51
N ILE A 767 -1.47 2.74 11.09
CA ILE A 767 -2.65 1.97 11.54
C ILE A 767 -2.62 0.55 10.96
N ASP A 768 -2.38 0.45 9.66
CA ASP A 768 -2.19 -0.78 8.90
C ASP A 768 -1.03 -1.61 9.47
N THR A 769 0.12 -0.98 9.74
CA THR A 769 1.27 -1.63 10.35
C THR A 769 0.97 -2.04 11.80
N LEU A 770 0.21 -1.24 12.55
CA LEU A 770 -0.21 -1.59 13.91
C LEU A 770 -1.10 -2.84 13.92
N ALA A 771 -1.97 -3.02 12.93
CA ALA A 771 -2.75 -4.24 12.78
C ALA A 771 -1.84 -5.48 12.63
N GLU A 772 -0.80 -5.39 11.79
CA GLU A 772 0.23 -6.44 11.63
C GLU A 772 1.03 -6.69 12.93
N MET A 773 1.23 -5.67 13.78
CA MET A 773 1.84 -5.84 15.11
C MET A 773 0.92 -6.58 16.08
N TYR A 774 -0.39 -6.32 16.06
CA TYR A 774 -1.37 -7.11 16.80
C TYR A 774 -1.41 -8.56 16.31
N GLN A 775 -1.29 -8.77 15.00
CA GLN A 775 -1.16 -10.10 14.40
C GLN A 775 0.06 -10.86 14.91
N CYS A 776 1.24 -10.26 14.81
CA CYS A 776 2.46 -10.83 15.37
C CYS A 776 2.31 -11.19 16.86
N PHE A 777 1.66 -10.31 17.64
CA PHE A 777 1.38 -10.58 19.05
C PHE A 777 0.48 -11.80 19.25
N TYR A 778 -0.69 -11.86 18.60
CA TYR A 778 -1.65 -12.93 18.87
C TYR A 778 -1.18 -14.28 18.31
N GLU A 779 -0.48 -14.30 17.18
CA GLU A 779 0.11 -15.52 16.63
C GLU A 779 1.24 -16.04 17.54
N SER A 780 2.05 -15.13 18.10
CA SER A 780 3.08 -15.49 19.06
C SER A 780 2.48 -16.08 20.35
N VAL A 781 1.40 -15.49 20.87
CA VAL A 781 0.64 -16.02 22.01
C VAL A 781 0.05 -17.40 21.69
N GLU A 782 -0.48 -17.60 20.48
CA GLU A 782 -1.02 -18.89 20.06
C GLU A 782 0.07 -19.97 19.95
N VAL A 783 1.24 -19.62 19.39
CA VAL A 783 2.41 -20.50 19.36
C VAL A 783 2.84 -20.86 20.77
N MET A 784 2.86 -19.92 21.71
CA MET A 784 3.29 -20.16 23.09
C MET A 784 2.23 -20.91 23.92
N GLY A 785 0.95 -20.74 23.63
CA GLY A 785 -0.15 -21.46 24.25
C GLY A 785 -0.46 -21.06 25.70
N LYS A 786 -1.01 -22.01 26.48
CA LYS A 786 -1.60 -21.75 27.81
C LYS A 786 -0.60 -21.17 28.81
N ASN A 787 -1.05 -20.16 29.56
CA ASN A 787 -0.30 -19.50 30.63
C ASN A 787 1.04 -18.87 30.17
N CYS A 788 1.14 -18.39 28.93
CA CYS A 788 2.36 -17.78 28.41
C CYS A 788 2.56 -16.31 28.84
N LEU A 789 1.48 -15.59 29.16
CA LEU A 789 1.51 -14.22 29.68
C LEU A 789 1.45 -14.17 31.21
N SER A 790 2.19 -13.22 31.79
CA SER A 790 2.06 -12.85 33.20
C SER A 790 0.90 -11.87 33.39
N GLN A 791 0.46 -11.66 34.63
CA GLN A 791 -0.53 -10.63 34.96
C GLN A 791 -0.07 -9.23 34.50
N GLN A 792 1.23 -8.91 34.69
CA GLN A 792 1.81 -7.66 34.24
C GLN A 792 1.78 -7.52 32.72
N HIS A 793 2.09 -8.58 31.96
CA HIS A 793 2.00 -8.56 30.49
C HIS A 793 0.57 -8.27 30.03
N MET A 794 -0.43 -8.91 30.66
CA MET A 794 -1.84 -8.66 30.34
C MET A 794 -2.28 -7.24 30.71
N GLU A 795 -1.74 -6.65 31.77
CA GLU A 795 -1.99 -5.25 32.14
C GLU A 795 -1.37 -4.28 31.11
N THR A 796 -0.13 -4.52 30.69
CA THR A 796 0.55 -3.71 29.66
C THR A 796 -0.14 -3.81 28.31
N PHE A 797 -0.62 -4.99 27.92
CA PHE A 797 -1.43 -5.15 26.70
C PHE A 797 -2.68 -4.25 26.74
N ILE A 798 -3.38 -4.21 27.88
CA ILE A 798 -4.56 -3.36 28.05
C ILE A 798 -4.19 -1.87 28.02
N ASP A 799 -3.01 -1.48 28.52
CA ASP A 799 -2.52 -0.10 28.40
C ASP A 799 -2.37 0.30 26.93
N SER A 800 -1.67 -0.52 26.13
CA SER A 800 -1.48 -0.29 24.70
C SER A 800 -2.81 -0.28 23.93
N ALA A 801 -3.69 -1.25 24.20
CA ALA A 801 -5.00 -1.33 23.55
C ALA A 801 -5.90 -0.14 23.92
N THR A 802 -5.79 0.40 25.14
CA THR A 802 -6.53 1.61 25.54
C THR A 802 -6.08 2.80 24.70
N SER A 803 -4.76 3.00 24.55
CA SER A 803 -4.20 4.09 23.72
C SER A 803 -4.68 3.98 22.28
N ALA A 804 -4.56 2.80 21.67
CA ALA A 804 -5.00 2.57 20.29
C ALA A 804 -6.51 2.83 20.08
N LEU A 805 -7.34 2.46 21.06
CA LEU A 805 -8.79 2.73 21.02
C LEU A 805 -9.13 4.21 21.23
N GLU A 806 -8.32 4.97 21.98
CA GLU A 806 -8.46 6.42 22.12
C GLU A 806 -8.10 7.13 20.82
N ASP A 807 -6.97 6.77 20.20
CA ASP A 807 -6.56 7.31 18.90
C ASP A 807 -7.59 7.00 17.80
N TYR A 808 -8.15 5.78 17.80
CA TYR A 808 -9.26 5.41 16.91
C TYR A 808 -10.49 6.32 17.10
N LYS A 809 -10.88 6.59 18.36
CA LYS A 809 -12.03 7.47 18.64
C LYS A 809 -11.80 8.89 18.15
N ASP A 810 -10.58 9.42 18.30
CA ASP A 810 -10.20 10.74 17.82
C ASP A 810 -10.27 10.82 16.28
N ARG A 811 -9.80 9.79 15.58
CA ARG A 811 -9.92 9.70 14.10
C ARG A 811 -11.36 9.64 13.63
N VAL A 812 -12.20 8.82 14.28
CA VAL A 812 -13.64 8.74 13.96
C VAL A 812 -14.32 10.09 14.18
N ALA A 813 -14.01 10.80 15.27
CA ALA A 813 -14.56 12.12 15.55
C ALA A 813 -14.12 13.15 14.50
N ALA A 814 -12.82 13.17 14.13
CA ALA A 814 -12.30 14.07 13.11
C ALA A 814 -12.98 13.85 11.74
N ARG A 815 -13.19 12.59 11.33
CA ARG A 815 -13.93 12.27 10.09
C ARG A 815 -15.39 12.73 10.16
N ALA A 816 -16.06 12.59 11.30
CA ALA A 816 -17.43 13.07 11.48
C ALA A 816 -17.50 14.60 11.39
N GLU A 817 -16.56 15.32 12.01
CA GLU A 817 -16.44 16.77 11.89
C GLU A 817 -16.17 17.20 10.44
N GLU A 818 -15.30 16.49 9.71
CA GLU A 818 -15.04 16.78 8.31
C GLU A 818 -16.28 16.60 7.41
N ARG A 819 -17.11 15.59 7.67
CA ARG A 819 -18.39 15.40 6.98
C ARG A 819 -19.36 16.57 7.24
N GLU A 820 -19.44 17.04 8.49
CA GLU A 820 -20.29 18.16 8.88
C GLU A 820 -19.79 19.52 8.34
N GLU A 821 -18.47 19.78 8.38
CA GLU A 821 -17.87 21.04 7.97
C GLU A 821 -17.60 21.15 6.47
N GLY A 822 -17.38 20.02 5.78
CA GLY A 822 -17.01 19.94 4.36
C GLY A 822 -18.11 20.38 3.39
N GLY A 823 -19.32 20.64 3.92
CA GLY A 823 -20.49 20.98 3.13
C GLY A 823 -20.74 19.95 2.04
N GLN A 824 -20.60 18.65 2.37
CA GLN A 824 -21.00 17.55 1.49
C GLN A 824 -22.42 17.87 1.04
N GLU A 825 -22.55 18.28 -0.23
CA GLU A 825 -23.86 18.41 -0.86
C GLU A 825 -24.49 16.99 -0.82
N GLU A 826 -25.78 16.87 -0.48
CA GLU A 826 -26.45 15.56 -0.43
C GLU A 826 -26.16 14.77 -1.72
N GLY A 827 -25.45 13.63 -1.60
CA GLY A 827 -25.08 12.76 -2.71
C GLY A 827 -23.62 12.82 -3.19
N GLU A 828 -22.71 13.56 -2.52
CA GLU A 828 -21.26 13.40 -2.74
C GLU A 828 -20.75 12.11 -2.06
N GLU A 829 -20.06 11.26 -2.83
CA GLU A 829 -19.40 10.03 -2.34
C GLU A 829 -18.25 10.38 -1.38
N GLU A 830 -17.97 9.51 -0.41
CA GLU A 830 -16.78 9.63 0.44
C GLU A 830 -15.53 9.53 -0.43
N SER A 831 -14.49 10.32 -0.14
CA SER A 831 -13.23 10.21 -0.86
C SER A 831 -12.62 8.83 -0.63
N GLU A 832 -11.90 8.31 -1.62
CA GLU A 832 -11.18 7.04 -1.51
C GLU A 832 -10.27 7.02 -0.28
N ASP A 833 -9.52 8.10 -0.01
CA ASP A 833 -8.68 8.22 1.20
C ASP A 833 -9.47 8.06 2.51
N MET A 834 -10.72 8.52 2.55
CA MET A 834 -11.59 8.36 3.72
C MET A 834 -12.05 6.91 3.85
N LEU A 835 -12.35 6.25 2.72
CA LEU A 835 -12.73 4.84 2.69
C LEU A 835 -11.57 3.94 3.12
N PHE A 836 -10.36 4.15 2.59
CA PHE A 836 -9.15 3.43 3.01
C PHE A 836 -8.87 3.64 4.51
N ALA A 837 -8.94 4.87 5.01
CA ALA A 837 -8.74 5.12 6.44
C ALA A 837 -9.82 4.46 7.33
N ILE A 838 -11.03 4.23 6.81
CA ILE A 838 -12.07 3.47 7.50
C ILE A 838 -11.75 1.97 7.46
N GLU A 839 -11.31 1.45 6.33
CA GLU A 839 -10.90 0.06 6.15
C GLU A 839 -9.70 -0.32 7.04
N ASP A 840 -8.68 0.54 7.12
CA ASP A 840 -7.53 0.37 8.02
C ASP A 840 -7.98 0.27 9.48
N ASP A 841 -8.89 1.14 9.90
CA ASP A 841 -9.46 1.11 11.24
C ASP A 841 -10.28 -0.16 11.51
N GLN A 842 -11.03 -0.64 10.51
CA GLN A 842 -11.77 -1.90 10.60
C GLN A 842 -10.83 -3.11 10.73
N THR A 843 -9.75 -3.12 9.96
CA THR A 843 -8.69 -4.15 10.01
C THR A 843 -8.00 -4.14 11.36
N LEU A 844 -7.58 -2.97 11.86
CA LEU A 844 -7.00 -2.83 13.19
C LEU A 844 -7.93 -3.38 14.28
N LEU A 845 -9.21 -3.01 14.27
CA LEU A 845 -10.19 -3.52 15.23
C LEU A 845 -10.32 -5.05 15.13
N SER A 846 -10.31 -5.61 13.93
CA SER A 846 -10.35 -7.07 13.69
C SER A 846 -9.16 -7.79 14.32
N ASP A 847 -7.93 -7.32 14.09
CA ASP A 847 -6.73 -7.96 14.66
C ASP A 847 -6.59 -7.73 16.16
N MET A 848 -7.07 -6.59 16.68
CA MET A 848 -7.25 -6.41 18.12
C MET A 848 -8.17 -7.47 18.70
N ASN A 849 -9.33 -7.77 18.07
CA ASN A 849 -10.22 -8.85 18.53
C ASN A 849 -9.53 -10.20 18.59
N LYS A 850 -8.78 -10.57 17.55
CA LYS A 850 -8.01 -11.83 17.53
C LYS A 850 -6.98 -11.86 18.66
N ALA A 851 -6.38 -10.73 19.01
CA ALA A 851 -5.51 -10.62 20.19
C ALA A 851 -6.25 -10.85 21.51
N TYR A 852 -7.43 -10.24 21.72
CA TYR A 852 -8.27 -10.53 22.89
C TYR A 852 -8.66 -12.02 22.94
N HIS A 853 -9.10 -12.58 21.81
CA HIS A 853 -9.46 -13.98 21.65
C HIS A 853 -8.30 -14.90 22.07
N CYS A 854 -7.09 -14.69 21.54
CA CYS A 854 -5.92 -15.49 21.88
C CYS A 854 -5.55 -15.40 23.37
N ILE A 855 -5.69 -14.22 23.99
CA ILE A 855 -5.45 -14.09 25.43
C ILE A 855 -6.53 -14.87 26.20
N PHE A 856 -7.81 -14.67 25.92
CA PHE A 856 -8.90 -15.41 26.58
C PHE A 856 -8.77 -16.93 26.40
N LYS A 857 -8.50 -17.41 25.19
CA LYS A 857 -8.28 -18.83 24.86
C LYS A 857 -7.18 -19.46 25.72
N ASN A 858 -6.10 -18.72 25.98
CA ASN A 858 -4.91 -19.25 26.67
C ASN A 858 -4.86 -18.95 28.18
N HIS A 859 -5.59 -17.94 28.66
CA HIS A 859 -5.56 -17.44 30.05
C HIS A 859 -6.91 -17.47 30.77
N GLY A 860 -8.02 -17.52 30.02
CA GLY A 860 -9.38 -17.58 30.54
C GLY A 860 -9.66 -16.53 31.62
N VAL A 861 -10.19 -16.98 32.75
CA VAL A 861 -10.60 -16.15 33.90
C VAL A 861 -9.47 -15.26 34.44
N SER A 862 -8.20 -15.64 34.26
CA SER A 862 -7.07 -14.84 34.76
C SER A 862 -6.90 -13.50 34.03
N PHE A 863 -7.46 -13.34 32.83
CA PHE A 863 -7.41 -12.08 32.08
C PHE A 863 -8.48 -11.07 32.51
N LEU A 864 -9.59 -11.54 33.11
CA LEU A 864 -10.73 -10.69 33.47
C LEU A 864 -10.36 -9.42 34.26
N PRO A 865 -9.48 -9.45 35.29
CA PRO A 865 -9.13 -8.24 36.04
C PRO A 865 -8.49 -7.13 35.19
N SER A 866 -7.67 -7.50 34.21
CA SER A 866 -7.06 -6.54 33.29
C SER A 866 -8.09 -6.06 32.27
N TRP A 867 -8.88 -6.99 31.71
CA TRP A 867 -9.91 -6.72 30.71
C TRP A 867 -11.02 -5.78 31.23
N GLU A 868 -11.42 -5.92 32.50
CA GLU A 868 -12.45 -5.10 33.15
C GLU A 868 -12.15 -3.59 33.10
N ARG A 869 -10.90 -3.19 32.90
CA ARG A 869 -10.49 -1.78 32.75
C ARG A 869 -11.09 -1.10 31.52
N LEU A 870 -11.43 -1.86 30.48
CA LEU A 870 -12.03 -1.37 29.23
C LEU A 870 -13.56 -1.41 29.21
N HIS A 871 -14.20 -1.70 30.35
CA HIS A 871 -15.65 -1.84 30.48
C HIS A 871 -16.45 -0.69 29.85
N ALA A 872 -16.03 0.56 30.07
CA ALA A 872 -16.72 1.73 29.52
C ALA A 872 -16.67 1.76 27.98
N THR A 873 -15.56 1.32 27.38
CA THR A 873 -15.42 1.25 25.92
C THR A 873 -16.32 0.16 25.34
N TYR A 874 -16.38 -1.03 25.95
CA TYR A 874 -17.30 -2.08 25.50
C TYR A 874 -18.75 -1.63 25.54
N GLU A 875 -19.17 -0.97 26.64
CA GLU A 875 -20.54 -0.46 26.75
C GLU A 875 -20.88 0.57 25.66
N GLN A 876 -19.92 1.44 25.32
CA GLN A 876 -20.07 2.42 24.24
C GLN A 876 -20.19 1.73 22.87
N PHE A 877 -19.29 0.79 22.57
CA PHE A 877 -19.20 0.12 21.27
C PHE A 877 -20.43 -0.75 20.99
N LEU A 878 -20.91 -1.50 21.99
CA LEU A 878 -22.12 -2.32 21.89
C LEU A 878 -23.40 -1.51 21.61
N LYS A 879 -23.38 -0.20 21.88
CA LYS A 879 -24.52 0.73 21.64
C LYS A 879 -24.26 1.70 20.47
N SER A 880 -23.14 1.53 19.75
CA SER A 880 -22.74 2.43 18.68
C SER A 880 -23.65 2.34 17.45
N GLN A 881 -23.72 3.44 16.69
CA GLN A 881 -24.36 3.44 15.37
C GLN A 881 -23.49 2.75 14.32
N ASP A 882 -22.17 2.67 14.55
CA ASP A 882 -21.22 1.98 13.68
C ASP A 882 -21.36 0.45 13.84
N PRO A 883 -21.71 -0.29 12.77
CA PRO A 883 -21.84 -1.75 12.83
C PRO A 883 -20.54 -2.47 13.20
N THR A 884 -19.38 -1.96 12.80
CA THR A 884 -18.07 -2.57 13.08
C THR A 884 -17.76 -2.50 14.58
N GLN A 885 -18.04 -1.36 15.22
CA GLN A 885 -17.87 -1.23 16.68
C GLN A 885 -18.78 -2.20 17.44
N ARG A 886 -20.02 -2.38 16.99
CA ARG A 886 -20.94 -3.35 17.60
C ARG A 886 -20.43 -4.78 17.43
N GLN A 887 -19.94 -5.14 16.24
CA GLN A 887 -19.36 -6.45 15.96
C GLN A 887 -18.18 -6.72 16.89
N TRP A 888 -17.28 -5.74 17.00
CA TRP A 888 -16.11 -5.83 17.84
C TRP A 888 -16.46 -6.09 19.30
N GLY A 889 -17.42 -5.33 19.83
CA GLY A 889 -17.93 -5.54 21.19
C GLY A 889 -18.56 -6.92 21.38
N LEU A 890 -19.34 -7.40 20.40
CA LEU A 890 -20.00 -8.71 20.47
C LEU A 890 -18.98 -9.86 20.49
N CYS A 891 -17.99 -9.86 19.59
CA CYS A 891 -16.97 -10.90 19.52
C CYS A 891 -16.20 -11.06 20.85
N ILE A 892 -15.85 -9.95 21.51
CA ILE A 892 -15.17 -10.00 22.82
C ILE A 892 -16.09 -10.58 23.91
N MET A 893 -17.38 -10.28 23.88
CA MET A 893 -18.35 -10.87 24.81
C MET A 893 -18.51 -12.37 24.57
N ASP A 894 -18.43 -12.80 23.32
CA ASP A 894 -18.44 -14.22 22.94
C ASP A 894 -17.22 -14.95 23.51
N ASP A 895 -16.03 -14.35 23.45
CA ASP A 895 -14.81 -14.90 24.07
C ASP A 895 -14.93 -15.02 25.60
N VAL A 896 -15.56 -14.03 26.26
CA VAL A 896 -15.85 -14.10 27.69
C VAL A 896 -16.78 -15.29 27.99
N LEU A 897 -17.83 -15.49 27.18
CA LEU A 897 -18.73 -16.64 27.32
C LEU A 897 -18.00 -17.97 27.10
N GLU A 898 -17.11 -18.03 26.11
CA GLU A 898 -16.45 -19.26 25.70
C GLU A 898 -15.36 -19.70 26.69
N PHE A 899 -14.52 -18.77 27.12
CA PHE A 899 -13.29 -19.08 27.83
C PHE A 899 -13.35 -18.80 29.35
N CYS A 900 -14.38 -18.08 29.83
CA CYS A 900 -14.58 -17.84 31.26
C CYS A 900 -15.75 -18.63 31.88
N GLY A 901 -16.52 -19.37 31.08
CA GLY A 901 -17.54 -20.32 31.57
C GLY A 901 -18.56 -19.67 32.51
N GLU A 902 -18.79 -20.24 33.70
CA GLU A 902 -19.75 -19.72 34.69
C GLU A 902 -19.43 -18.29 35.16
N GLU A 903 -18.16 -17.87 35.13
CA GLU A 903 -17.76 -16.52 35.55
C GLU A 903 -18.30 -15.44 34.60
N SER A 904 -18.62 -15.80 33.34
CA SER A 904 -19.26 -14.90 32.37
C SER A 904 -20.58 -14.33 32.87
N TRP A 905 -21.28 -15.04 33.77
CA TRP A 905 -22.55 -14.59 34.33
C TRP A 905 -22.42 -13.27 35.09
N LYS A 906 -21.24 -12.91 35.61
CA LYS A 906 -21.01 -11.59 36.24
C LYS A 906 -21.33 -10.42 35.31
N TYR A 907 -21.19 -10.63 34.00
CA TYR A 907 -21.39 -9.63 32.97
C TYR A 907 -22.71 -9.80 32.22
N ASN A 908 -23.65 -10.62 32.71
CA ASN A 908 -24.92 -10.91 32.05
C ASN A 908 -25.71 -9.66 31.62
N SER A 909 -25.67 -8.59 32.43
CA SER A 909 -26.36 -7.33 32.13
C SER A 909 -25.79 -6.59 30.93
N TYR A 910 -24.55 -6.89 30.55
CA TYR A 910 -23.85 -6.28 29.41
C TYR A 910 -23.82 -7.19 28.18
N ILE A 911 -24.22 -8.45 28.32
CA ILE A 911 -24.15 -9.46 27.25
C ILE A 911 -25.54 -9.75 26.68
N ILE A 912 -26.55 -9.93 27.54
CA ILE A 912 -27.89 -10.39 27.10
C ILE A 912 -28.52 -9.41 26.12
N GLU A 913 -28.59 -8.12 26.46
CA GLU A 913 -29.24 -7.13 25.59
C GLU A 913 -28.51 -6.97 24.25
N PRO A 914 -27.17 -6.89 24.19
CA PRO A 914 -26.46 -6.87 22.92
C PRO A 914 -26.62 -8.13 22.07
N LEU A 915 -26.64 -9.34 22.65
CA LEU A 915 -26.93 -10.55 21.88
C LEU A 915 -28.34 -10.50 21.26
N VAL A 916 -29.33 -10.02 22.02
CA VAL A 916 -30.71 -9.86 21.52
C VAL A 916 -30.77 -8.82 20.40
N ALA A 917 -30.08 -7.70 20.55
CA ALA A 917 -30.02 -6.65 19.55
C ALA A 917 -29.27 -7.12 18.29
N GLY A 918 -28.14 -7.79 18.46
CA GLY A 918 -27.29 -8.32 17.39
C GLY A 918 -28.01 -9.32 16.50
N CYS A 919 -28.84 -10.22 17.05
CA CYS A 919 -29.68 -11.12 16.24
C CYS A 919 -30.68 -10.38 15.32
N ARG A 920 -30.93 -9.09 15.57
CA ARG A 920 -31.84 -8.24 14.78
C ARG A 920 -31.12 -7.13 14.03
N ASP A 921 -29.79 -7.09 14.12
CA ASP A 921 -28.98 -6.06 13.49
C ASP A 921 -29.13 -6.16 11.96
N PRO A 922 -29.12 -5.05 11.21
CA PRO A 922 -29.12 -5.09 9.75
C PRO A 922 -27.81 -5.66 9.17
N ALA A 923 -26.67 -5.54 9.87
CA ALA A 923 -25.40 -6.07 9.40
C ALA A 923 -25.32 -7.59 9.63
N PRO A 924 -25.02 -8.41 8.60
CA PRO A 924 -24.87 -9.86 8.73
C PRO A 924 -23.85 -10.29 9.77
N ALA A 925 -22.69 -9.62 9.82
CA ALA A 925 -21.62 -9.94 10.75
C ALA A 925 -22.03 -9.80 12.24
N ASN A 926 -22.89 -8.82 12.56
CA ASN A 926 -23.45 -8.65 13.90
C ASN A 926 -24.46 -9.75 14.25
N ARG A 927 -25.27 -10.20 13.28
CA ARG A 927 -26.17 -11.33 13.47
C ARG A 927 -25.39 -12.62 13.69
N GLN A 928 -24.30 -12.82 12.95
CA GLN A 928 -23.39 -13.96 13.09
C GLN A 928 -22.78 -14.00 14.49
N ALA A 929 -22.13 -12.91 14.94
CA ALA A 929 -21.54 -12.84 16.27
C ALA A 929 -22.59 -13.10 17.37
N ALA A 930 -23.74 -12.44 17.32
CA ALA A 930 -24.79 -12.65 18.31
C ALA A 930 -25.34 -14.09 18.34
N ALA A 931 -25.50 -14.72 17.16
CA ALA A 931 -25.91 -16.11 17.08
C ALA A 931 -24.85 -17.05 17.68
N TYR A 932 -23.57 -16.80 17.35
CA TYR A 932 -22.44 -17.52 17.93
C TYR A 932 -22.43 -17.43 19.46
N GLY A 933 -22.51 -16.21 20.00
CA GLY A 933 -22.57 -15.93 21.44
C GLY A 933 -23.69 -16.67 22.18
N ILE A 934 -24.91 -16.68 21.65
CA ILE A 934 -26.02 -17.47 22.23
C ILE A 934 -25.69 -18.96 22.24
N GLY A 935 -25.11 -19.47 21.15
CA GLY A 935 -24.67 -20.86 21.05
C GLY A 935 -23.59 -21.21 22.06
N VAL A 936 -22.61 -20.32 22.27
CA VAL A 936 -21.55 -20.48 23.26
C VAL A 936 -22.09 -20.40 24.68
N ALA A 937 -23.00 -19.47 24.98
CA ALA A 937 -23.67 -19.39 26.28
C ALA A 937 -24.37 -20.72 26.64
N ALA A 938 -24.95 -21.40 25.65
CA ALA A 938 -25.52 -22.73 25.83
C ALA A 938 -24.47 -23.81 26.11
N HIS A 939 -23.36 -23.82 25.38
CA HIS A 939 -22.35 -24.88 25.50
C HIS A 939 -21.41 -24.69 26.70
N LYS A 940 -21.00 -23.46 26.99
CA LYS A 940 -19.90 -23.11 27.93
C LYS A 940 -20.32 -22.20 29.09
N GLY A 941 -21.35 -21.38 28.93
CA GLY A 941 -21.72 -20.35 29.92
C GLY A 941 -22.17 -20.89 31.27
N GLY A 942 -22.68 -22.13 31.32
CA GLY A 942 -23.10 -22.80 32.55
C GLY A 942 -24.55 -22.55 32.97
N PRO A 943 -25.02 -23.15 34.08
CA PRO A 943 -26.44 -23.30 34.36
C PRO A 943 -27.23 -21.99 34.52
N GLN A 944 -26.57 -20.90 34.91
CA GLN A 944 -27.22 -19.61 35.15
C GLN A 944 -27.79 -19.01 33.85
N TRP A 945 -27.18 -19.31 32.69
CA TRP A 945 -27.65 -18.85 31.38
C TRP A 945 -28.93 -19.54 30.91
N SER A 946 -29.32 -20.68 31.49
CA SER A 946 -30.47 -21.49 31.05
C SER A 946 -31.78 -20.72 30.88
N GLN A 947 -32.04 -19.70 31.71
CA GLN A 947 -33.27 -18.91 31.65
C GLN A 947 -33.36 -18.04 30.38
N PHE A 948 -32.21 -17.64 29.83
CA PHE A 948 -32.11 -16.83 28.62
C PHE A 948 -32.23 -17.67 27.34
N LEU A 949 -31.68 -18.88 27.34
CA LEU A 949 -31.50 -19.72 26.14
C LEU A 949 -32.82 -20.20 25.51
N GLY A 950 -33.81 -20.53 26.33
CA GLY A 950 -35.13 -20.95 25.85
C GLY A 950 -35.78 -19.89 24.94
N PRO A 951 -36.03 -18.67 25.45
CA PRO A 951 -36.50 -17.55 24.64
C PRO A 951 -35.56 -17.17 23.48
N ALA A 952 -34.24 -17.28 23.67
CA ALA A 952 -33.27 -16.94 22.64
C ALA A 952 -33.38 -17.83 21.38
N THR A 953 -33.93 -19.04 21.51
CA THR A 953 -34.16 -19.94 20.36
C THR A 953 -35.07 -19.29 19.30
N GLU A 954 -36.06 -18.51 19.71
CA GLU A 954 -36.94 -17.78 18.78
C GLU A 954 -36.20 -16.67 18.04
N LEU A 955 -35.23 -16.02 18.69
CA LEU A 955 -34.37 -15.02 18.05
C LEU A 955 -33.45 -15.65 17.01
N LEU A 956 -32.87 -16.82 17.32
CA LEU A 956 -32.03 -17.55 16.36
C LEU A 956 -32.83 -17.96 15.12
N PHE A 957 -34.09 -18.39 15.26
CA PHE A 957 -34.93 -18.63 14.08
C PHE A 957 -35.20 -17.37 13.26
N GLN A 958 -35.35 -16.20 13.90
CA GLN A 958 -35.50 -14.93 13.17
C GLN A 958 -34.26 -14.63 12.32
N VAL A 959 -33.05 -14.93 12.81
CA VAL A 959 -31.80 -14.81 12.01
C VAL A 959 -31.88 -15.69 10.77
N THR A 960 -32.27 -16.96 10.90
CA THR A 960 -32.38 -17.89 9.76
C THR A 960 -33.49 -17.52 8.76
N GLN A 961 -34.39 -16.62 9.14
CA GLN A 961 -35.53 -16.15 8.34
C GLN A 961 -35.37 -14.72 7.87
N PHE A 962 -34.17 -14.14 8.04
CA PHE A 962 -33.87 -12.81 7.53
C PHE A 962 -34.07 -12.75 6.00
N PRO A 963 -34.49 -11.61 5.43
CA PRO A 963 -34.58 -11.47 3.98
C PRO A 963 -33.25 -11.83 3.31
N ASN A 964 -33.28 -12.74 2.34
CA ASN A 964 -32.07 -13.26 1.68
C ASN A 964 -31.06 -13.94 2.63
N ALA A 965 -31.52 -14.59 3.71
CA ALA A 965 -30.70 -15.25 4.74
C ALA A 965 -29.61 -16.24 4.26
N ARG A 966 -29.63 -16.65 2.98
CA ARG A 966 -28.64 -17.56 2.37
C ARG A 966 -27.91 -16.92 1.19
N GLY A 967 -27.97 -15.60 1.04
CA GLY A 967 -27.08 -14.86 0.14
C GLY A 967 -25.65 -14.84 0.66
N ASP A 968 -24.73 -14.37 -0.17
CA ASP A 968 -23.28 -14.53 0.02
C ASP A 968 -22.78 -14.01 1.39
N ASP A 969 -23.26 -12.84 1.84
CA ASP A 969 -22.87 -12.27 3.15
C ASP A 969 -23.69 -12.84 4.33
N ASP A 970 -24.95 -13.18 4.06
CA ASP A 970 -25.96 -13.54 5.06
C ASP A 970 -25.83 -14.99 5.56
N VAL A 971 -25.24 -15.85 4.73
CA VAL A 971 -25.23 -17.29 4.95
C VAL A 971 -24.51 -17.68 6.24
N TYR A 972 -23.41 -17.01 6.58
CA TYR A 972 -22.64 -17.26 7.80
C TYR A 972 -23.44 -16.97 9.07
N ALA A 973 -24.26 -15.92 9.08
CA ALA A 973 -25.15 -15.62 10.20
C ALA A 973 -26.22 -16.71 10.37
N THR A 974 -26.80 -17.17 9.26
CA THR A 974 -27.80 -18.25 9.26
C THR A 974 -27.22 -19.58 9.71
N GLU A 975 -26.00 -19.90 9.26
CA GLU A 975 -25.31 -21.13 9.64
C GLU A 975 -24.89 -21.13 11.11
N ASN A 976 -24.42 -20.00 11.63
CA ASN A 976 -24.17 -19.82 13.07
C ASN A 976 -25.44 -19.94 13.89
N ALA A 977 -26.56 -19.36 13.44
CA ALA A 977 -27.85 -19.52 14.11
C ALA A 977 -28.33 -20.98 14.11
N CYS A 978 -28.16 -21.69 13.00
CA CYS A 978 -28.43 -23.13 12.90
C CYS A 978 -27.61 -23.94 13.90
N ALA A 979 -26.30 -23.68 14.00
CA ALA A 979 -25.43 -24.34 14.98
C ALA A 979 -25.76 -23.94 16.42
N ALA A 980 -26.11 -22.68 16.68
CA ALA A 980 -26.51 -22.20 18.00
C ALA A 980 -27.80 -22.85 18.50
N ILE A 981 -28.81 -23.02 17.64
CA ILE A 981 -30.03 -23.76 17.98
C ILE A 981 -29.69 -25.21 18.33
N ALA A 982 -28.80 -25.86 17.57
CA ALA A 982 -28.32 -27.20 17.88
C ALA A 982 -27.61 -27.26 19.24
N LYS A 983 -26.74 -26.29 19.56
CA LYS A 983 -26.07 -26.18 20.87
C LYS A 983 -27.10 -26.02 22.00
N VAL A 984 -28.12 -25.16 21.85
CA VAL A 984 -29.18 -24.99 22.86
C VAL A 984 -29.97 -26.28 23.07
N LEU A 985 -30.41 -26.94 21.99
CA LEU A 985 -31.17 -28.19 22.06
C LEU A 985 -30.37 -29.36 22.62
N HIS A 986 -29.06 -29.38 22.40
CA HIS A 986 -28.16 -30.44 22.87
C HIS A 986 -27.77 -30.24 24.34
N TYR A 987 -27.27 -29.06 24.71
CA TYR A 987 -26.69 -28.79 26.03
C TYR A 987 -27.73 -28.28 27.05
N ASN A 988 -28.81 -27.63 26.61
CA ASN A 988 -29.84 -27.05 27.48
C ASN A 988 -31.28 -27.47 27.11
N PRO A 989 -31.57 -28.76 26.85
CA PRO A 989 -32.88 -29.20 26.35
C PRO A 989 -34.04 -28.85 27.29
N ALA A 990 -33.79 -28.81 28.61
CA ALA A 990 -34.81 -28.49 29.60
C ALA A 990 -35.29 -27.03 29.56
N SER A 991 -34.51 -26.13 28.95
CA SER A 991 -34.87 -24.71 28.79
C SER A 991 -35.83 -24.46 27.61
N VAL A 992 -35.98 -25.44 26.70
CA VAL A 992 -36.72 -25.28 25.44
C VAL A 992 -38.13 -25.87 25.55
N PRO A 993 -39.19 -25.05 25.53
CA PRO A 993 -40.56 -25.55 25.45
C PRO A 993 -40.84 -26.16 24.07
N ASN A 994 -41.69 -27.19 24.00
CA ASN A 994 -42.07 -27.86 22.75
C ASN A 994 -40.87 -28.35 21.90
N GLN A 995 -39.85 -28.91 22.54
CA GLN A 995 -38.59 -29.35 21.92
C GLN A 995 -38.77 -30.07 20.58
N GLN A 996 -39.76 -30.97 20.46
CA GLN A 996 -39.98 -31.70 19.21
C GLN A 996 -40.38 -30.80 18.03
N GLN A 997 -41.17 -29.75 18.27
CA GLN A 997 -41.53 -28.78 17.25
C GLN A 997 -40.31 -27.93 16.85
N VAL A 998 -39.50 -27.54 17.82
CA VAL A 998 -38.25 -26.80 17.59
C VAL A 998 -37.27 -27.62 16.74
N ILE A 999 -37.13 -28.93 17.01
CA ILE A 999 -36.29 -29.83 16.21
C ILE A 999 -36.78 -29.89 14.76
N VAL A 1000 -38.11 -29.96 14.52
CA VAL A 1000 -38.67 -29.95 13.16
C VAL A 1000 -38.30 -28.67 12.42
N GLN A 1001 -38.44 -27.51 13.07
CA GLN A 1001 -38.09 -26.22 12.46
C GLN A 1001 -36.58 -26.08 12.23
N TRP A 1002 -35.76 -26.57 13.16
CA TRP A 1002 -34.30 -26.56 13.04
C TRP A 1002 -33.81 -27.38 11.84
N LEU A 1003 -34.46 -28.50 11.51
CA LEU A 1003 -34.10 -29.25 10.29
C LEU A 1003 -34.27 -28.43 9.01
N ASP A 1004 -35.14 -27.41 9.01
CA ASP A 1004 -35.33 -26.52 7.86
C ASP A 1004 -34.24 -25.43 7.77
N THR A 1005 -33.38 -25.28 8.79
CA THR A 1005 -32.25 -24.35 8.77
C THR A 1005 -30.97 -24.98 8.22
N LEU A 1006 -30.96 -26.29 7.93
CA LEU A 1006 -29.86 -27.00 7.26
C LEU A 1006 -29.95 -26.83 5.73
N PRO A 1007 -28.83 -26.98 4.97
CA PRO A 1007 -27.52 -27.50 5.39
C PRO A 1007 -26.56 -26.40 5.89
N VAL A 1008 -25.50 -26.77 6.61
CA VAL A 1008 -24.34 -25.89 6.89
C VAL A 1008 -23.22 -26.26 5.91
N VAL A 1009 -22.89 -25.36 4.97
CA VAL A 1009 -21.99 -25.61 3.82
C VAL A 1009 -20.95 -24.52 3.62
N ASN A 1010 -20.93 -23.45 4.43
CA ASN A 1010 -19.95 -22.37 4.32
C ASN A 1010 -19.08 -22.25 5.58
N ASP A 1011 -19.63 -22.48 6.77
CA ASP A 1011 -18.94 -22.31 8.05
C ASP A 1011 -18.44 -23.66 8.61
N GLU A 1012 -17.13 -23.87 8.52
CA GLU A 1012 -16.42 -25.07 9.00
C GLU A 1012 -16.42 -25.20 10.53
N GLU A 1013 -16.55 -24.11 11.28
CA GLU A 1013 -16.58 -24.12 12.75
C GLU A 1013 -17.99 -24.44 13.28
N ALA A 1014 -19.03 -23.97 12.57
CA ALA A 1014 -20.42 -24.20 12.89
C ALA A 1014 -20.89 -25.61 12.52
N ALA A 1015 -20.46 -26.13 11.36
CA ALA A 1015 -20.91 -27.42 10.83
C ALA A 1015 -20.77 -28.59 11.82
N PRO A 1016 -19.63 -28.79 12.52
CA PRO A 1016 -19.47 -29.90 13.45
C PRO A 1016 -20.54 -29.96 14.54
N TYR A 1017 -21.00 -28.83 15.06
CA TYR A 1017 -22.02 -28.79 16.11
C TYR A 1017 -23.40 -29.17 15.57
N ALA A 1018 -23.79 -28.65 14.41
CA ALA A 1018 -25.07 -28.96 13.79
C ALA A 1018 -25.16 -30.45 13.42
N TYR A 1019 -24.13 -31.00 12.77
CA TYR A 1019 -24.13 -32.38 12.32
C TYR A 1019 -23.86 -33.39 13.43
N ALA A 1020 -23.12 -33.04 14.50
CA ALA A 1020 -23.01 -33.91 15.67
C ALA A 1020 -24.37 -34.08 16.38
N TYR A 1021 -25.14 -33.00 16.51
CA TYR A 1021 -26.50 -33.07 17.06
C TYR A 1021 -27.44 -33.85 16.14
N LEU A 1022 -27.35 -33.64 14.82
CA LEU A 1022 -28.11 -34.43 13.84
C LEU A 1022 -27.81 -35.94 13.96
N ALA A 1023 -26.54 -36.32 14.07
CA ALA A 1023 -26.14 -37.72 14.25
C ALA A 1023 -26.78 -38.32 15.51
N GLN A 1024 -26.78 -37.59 16.63
CA GLN A 1024 -27.44 -38.02 17.85
C GLN A 1024 -28.95 -38.23 17.65
N LEU A 1025 -29.64 -37.31 16.97
CA LEU A 1025 -31.07 -37.45 16.69
C LEU A 1025 -31.38 -38.66 15.80
N ILE A 1026 -30.49 -38.98 14.85
CA ILE A 1026 -30.57 -40.18 14.03
C ILE A 1026 -30.46 -41.45 14.91
N ASP A 1027 -29.46 -41.51 15.79
CA ASP A 1027 -29.28 -42.67 16.66
C ASP A 1027 -30.46 -42.87 17.61
N GLN A 1028 -31.07 -41.77 18.06
CA GLN A 1028 -32.26 -41.77 18.90
C GLN A 1028 -33.56 -42.10 18.13
N GLN A 1029 -33.48 -42.29 16.80
CA GLN A 1029 -34.63 -42.49 15.91
C GLN A 1029 -35.69 -41.39 16.10
N ASN A 1030 -35.25 -40.13 16.23
CA ASN A 1030 -36.16 -39.02 16.49
C ASN A 1030 -37.19 -38.89 15.33
N PRO A 1031 -38.51 -38.80 15.61
CA PRO A 1031 -39.53 -38.75 14.55
C PRO A 1031 -39.38 -37.61 13.55
N ALA A 1032 -38.84 -36.45 13.96
CA ALA A 1032 -38.61 -35.31 13.07
C ALA A 1032 -37.59 -35.67 11.97
N VAL A 1033 -36.54 -36.39 12.32
CA VAL A 1033 -35.46 -36.77 11.40
C VAL A 1033 -35.89 -37.96 10.53
N VAL A 1034 -36.45 -39.01 11.14
CA VAL A 1034 -36.84 -40.24 10.43
C VAL A 1034 -37.94 -39.97 9.39
N SER A 1035 -38.89 -39.07 9.69
CA SER A 1035 -39.96 -38.71 8.74
C SER A 1035 -39.46 -37.96 7.50
N GLN A 1036 -38.24 -37.42 7.52
CA GLN A 1036 -37.64 -36.67 6.42
C GLN A 1036 -36.26 -37.21 6.01
N ALA A 1037 -36.04 -38.53 6.16
CA ALA A 1037 -34.74 -39.18 5.96
C ALA A 1037 -34.03 -38.83 4.64
N GLY A 1038 -34.77 -38.71 3.53
CA GLY A 1038 -34.21 -38.35 2.23
C GLY A 1038 -33.66 -36.92 2.18
N LYS A 1039 -34.39 -35.95 2.77
CA LYS A 1039 -33.96 -34.54 2.87
C LYS A 1039 -32.69 -34.43 3.73
N VAL A 1040 -32.68 -35.12 4.86
CA VAL A 1040 -31.53 -35.14 5.79
C VAL A 1040 -30.29 -35.70 5.12
N PHE A 1041 -30.43 -36.76 4.30
CA PHE A 1041 -29.31 -37.31 3.54
C PHE A 1041 -28.75 -36.31 2.53
N ILE A 1042 -29.60 -35.54 1.83
CA ILE A 1042 -29.15 -34.50 0.89
C ILE A 1042 -28.32 -33.44 1.61
N PHE A 1043 -28.72 -33.00 2.81
CA PHE A 1043 -27.93 -32.04 3.58
C PHE A 1043 -26.55 -32.57 3.97
N ILE A 1044 -26.47 -33.84 4.37
CA ILE A 1044 -25.18 -34.50 4.65
C ILE A 1044 -24.33 -34.56 3.38
N ALA A 1045 -24.93 -34.87 2.23
CA ALA A 1045 -24.23 -34.92 0.95
C ALA A 1045 -23.63 -33.56 0.56
N GLN A 1046 -24.42 -32.48 0.68
CA GLN A 1046 -23.99 -31.12 0.36
C GLN A 1046 -22.84 -30.64 1.27
N ALA A 1047 -22.90 -30.94 2.57
CA ALA A 1047 -21.81 -30.54 3.49
C ALA A 1047 -20.52 -31.37 3.34
N LEU A 1048 -20.61 -32.58 2.79
CA LEU A 1048 -19.41 -33.35 2.43
C LEU A 1048 -18.79 -32.85 1.13
N GLU A 1049 -19.59 -32.42 0.17
CA GLU A 1049 -19.10 -31.78 -1.06
C GLU A 1049 -18.46 -30.41 -0.78
N ALA A 1050 -19.09 -29.60 0.08
CA ALA A 1050 -18.55 -28.32 0.48
C ALA A 1050 -17.37 -28.42 1.46
N GLU A 1051 -16.91 -29.63 1.79
CA GLU A 1051 -15.79 -29.92 2.68
C GLU A 1051 -15.86 -29.31 4.09
N THR A 1052 -17.01 -28.78 4.52
CA THR A 1052 -17.25 -28.27 5.89
C THR A 1052 -17.27 -29.38 6.95
N LEU A 1053 -17.34 -30.64 6.50
CA LEU A 1053 -17.28 -31.82 7.35
C LEU A 1053 -16.05 -32.65 7.03
N GLN A 1054 -15.10 -32.67 7.98
CA GLN A 1054 -13.85 -33.43 7.84
C GLN A 1054 -13.61 -34.40 9.00
N GLY A 1055 -12.64 -35.30 8.80
CA GLY A 1055 -12.11 -36.20 9.83
C GLY A 1055 -13.16 -37.04 10.57
N GLN A 1056 -13.15 -36.96 11.90
CA GLN A 1056 -14.00 -37.77 12.77
C GLN A 1056 -15.48 -37.39 12.66
N THR A 1057 -15.79 -36.11 12.50
CA THR A 1057 -17.17 -35.60 12.37
C THR A 1057 -17.81 -36.14 11.10
N ALA A 1058 -17.10 -36.05 9.96
CA ALA A 1058 -17.54 -36.62 8.68
C ALA A 1058 -17.80 -38.13 8.81
N THR A 1059 -16.84 -38.86 9.38
CA THR A 1059 -16.97 -40.31 9.59
C THR A 1059 -18.22 -40.65 10.42
N ARG A 1060 -18.47 -39.88 11.48
CA ARG A 1060 -19.60 -40.10 12.40
C ARG A 1060 -20.95 -39.84 11.73
N ILE A 1061 -21.10 -38.73 11.03
CA ILE A 1061 -22.38 -38.39 10.38
C ILE A 1061 -22.65 -39.29 9.17
N VAL A 1062 -21.62 -39.72 8.44
CA VAL A 1062 -21.76 -40.72 7.35
C VAL A 1062 -22.28 -42.04 7.91
N ALA A 1063 -21.73 -42.52 9.03
CA ALA A 1063 -22.22 -43.75 9.67
C ALA A 1063 -23.68 -43.63 10.13
N ALA A 1064 -24.06 -42.49 10.71
CA ALA A 1064 -25.45 -42.21 11.09
C ALA A 1064 -26.37 -42.13 9.85
N GLY A 1065 -25.94 -41.44 8.78
CA GLY A 1065 -26.66 -41.34 7.52
C GLY A 1065 -26.93 -42.70 6.87
N LYS A 1066 -25.94 -43.62 6.89
CA LYS A 1066 -26.14 -45.01 6.43
C LYS A 1066 -27.24 -45.72 7.22
N ALA A 1067 -27.22 -45.60 8.54
CA ALA A 1067 -28.25 -46.18 9.42
C ALA A 1067 -29.63 -45.57 9.16
N LEU A 1068 -29.71 -44.25 8.92
CA LEU A 1068 -30.95 -43.54 8.62
C LEU A 1068 -31.58 -44.04 7.30
N LEU A 1069 -30.77 -44.13 6.23
CA LEU A 1069 -31.24 -44.61 4.92
C LEU A 1069 -31.71 -46.06 5.00
N GLN A 1070 -30.95 -46.92 5.69
CA GLN A 1070 -31.33 -48.32 5.91
C GLN A 1070 -32.65 -48.42 6.71
N GLY A 1071 -32.80 -47.62 7.76
CA GLY A 1071 -34.01 -47.59 8.59
C GLY A 1071 -35.24 -47.07 7.84
N ALA A 1072 -35.05 -46.14 6.90
CA ALA A 1072 -36.12 -45.57 6.07
C ALA A 1072 -36.41 -46.37 4.79
N GLY A 1073 -35.56 -47.34 4.42
CA GLY A 1073 -35.69 -48.12 3.19
C GLY A 1073 -35.47 -47.28 1.92
N LEU A 1074 -34.64 -46.24 2.00
CA LEU A 1074 -34.34 -45.34 0.89
C LEU A 1074 -33.07 -45.79 0.15
N ASP A 1075 -33.09 -45.69 -1.19
CA ASP A 1075 -31.93 -45.94 -2.03
C ASP A 1075 -31.07 -44.66 -2.16
N PRO A 1076 -29.82 -44.65 -1.64
CA PRO A 1076 -28.93 -43.50 -1.75
C PRO A 1076 -28.65 -43.09 -3.20
N ALA A 1077 -28.57 -44.06 -4.12
CA ALA A 1077 -28.25 -43.78 -5.52
C ALA A 1077 -29.35 -42.96 -6.21
N ALA A 1078 -30.62 -43.20 -5.86
CA ALA A 1078 -31.75 -42.45 -6.39
C ALA A 1078 -31.82 -41.00 -5.84
N LEU A 1079 -31.36 -40.78 -4.61
CA LEU A 1079 -31.29 -39.45 -4.01
C LEU A 1079 -30.12 -38.63 -4.60
N LEU A 1080 -28.97 -39.27 -4.82
CA LEU A 1080 -27.78 -38.63 -5.39
C LEU A 1080 -27.94 -38.19 -6.84
N GLN A 1081 -28.82 -38.83 -7.62
CA GLN A 1081 -29.12 -38.41 -9.01
C GLN A 1081 -29.67 -36.98 -9.12
N GLN A 1082 -30.12 -36.39 -8.01
CA GLN A 1082 -30.66 -35.03 -7.95
C GLN A 1082 -29.56 -33.97 -7.72
N LEU A 1083 -28.32 -34.39 -7.50
CA LEU A 1083 -27.17 -33.54 -7.16
C LEU A 1083 -26.14 -33.51 -8.30
N SER A 1084 -25.18 -32.58 -8.22
CA SER A 1084 -24.16 -32.38 -9.26
C SER A 1084 -23.31 -33.66 -9.44
N PRO A 1085 -22.68 -33.86 -10.61
CA PRO A 1085 -21.73 -34.95 -10.80
C PRO A 1085 -20.59 -34.96 -9.77
N GLU A 1086 -20.12 -33.77 -9.34
CA GLU A 1086 -19.10 -33.63 -8.30
C GLU A 1086 -19.62 -34.14 -6.95
N THR A 1087 -20.79 -33.69 -6.49
CA THR A 1087 -21.42 -34.18 -5.26
C THR A 1087 -21.55 -35.70 -5.28
N GLN A 1088 -21.99 -36.26 -6.42
CA GLN A 1088 -22.16 -37.70 -6.57
C GLN A 1088 -20.85 -38.45 -6.40
N GLN A 1089 -19.75 -37.93 -6.95
CA GLN A 1089 -18.43 -38.53 -6.83
C GLN A 1089 -17.92 -38.46 -5.39
N THR A 1090 -17.98 -37.30 -4.76
CA THR A 1090 -17.54 -37.11 -3.37
C THR A 1090 -18.33 -37.99 -2.41
N VAL A 1091 -19.66 -37.99 -2.50
CA VAL A 1091 -20.50 -38.77 -1.57
C VAL A 1091 -20.34 -40.27 -1.78
N ARG A 1092 -20.12 -40.75 -3.01
CA ARG A 1092 -19.81 -42.17 -3.27
C ARG A 1092 -18.52 -42.60 -2.57
N ALA A 1093 -17.51 -41.75 -2.51
CA ALA A 1093 -16.26 -42.06 -1.80
C ALA A 1093 -16.49 -42.33 -0.30
N TYR A 1094 -17.42 -41.62 0.34
CA TYR A 1094 -17.77 -41.81 1.75
C TYR A 1094 -18.80 -42.93 1.99
N PHE A 1095 -19.81 -43.03 1.14
CA PHE A 1095 -20.94 -43.94 1.37
C PHE A 1095 -20.73 -45.36 0.83
N GLY A 1096 -19.85 -45.52 -0.17
CA GLY A 1096 -19.58 -46.80 -0.84
C GLY A 1096 -20.48 -47.02 -2.04
#